data_AF-A0A1G1V790-F1
#
_entry.id   AF-A0A1G1V790-F1
#
_cell.length_a   1.000
_cell.length_b   1.000
_cell.length_c   1.000
_cell.angle_alpha   90.00
_cell.angle_beta   90.00
_cell.angle_gamma   90.00
#
_symmetry.space_group_name_H-M   'P 1'
#
loop_
_entity.id
_entity.type
_entity.pdbx_description
1 polymer ?
#
loop_
_entity_poly.entity_id
_entity_poly.type
_entity_poly.pdbx_seq_one_letter_code
_entity_poly.pdbx_strand_id
1 'polypeptide(L)'
;MARLDVVREARLEKLRKLKELGVNSYPAAYERTHTTKESQESLNKSVKTAGRLWALREHGASVFANLKDETGQIQIWFQKEKLGEDFELISLLDVGDFLGVEGEVVETKTGETTIDTNKFTLLTKSLRPIPPSWHGLKDTEERYRKRYLDLLLDPEVKNRFDKRAKLIKETRKYLDDKGFIELETPTLQPLYGGANAKPFKTRVNVLDQEFYLRIADELYLKRLVIGGYEKVFEICKDFRNEGLDLTHQPEFTMMEFYEAFADYNTIMERTEGLFKHLAQEVLGKTTLEVGDHKIDIGNKWRRIEMSEIIKETLRLDIEEETEESLKNYCEENNIELVGGEAKGQLIFTIFEHKITDNLIEPTWVIDYPKEVSPLSKDHRSKPGWVERFEGYIGGKEICDGWSELTNPIEQRARFEEDIKAARKDREEAQQVDEDFLEAMEYGMPPLGGIGIGIDRLSMFFTNTWSIKEVVLFPLMRRTGKEQESGAQKQTPKTATKKQPVGITREEAHLLLIEMVQNKNLIKHGLAVEAIMRALAGKFGEDEEEWGIVGLLHDADYEVTDKDPKKHTLVISEKLREIGVSEKIINAIQAHSDEIKPNRENLLEKAVYAADELSGLITAVALVRPDKKLSAVTVDSVMKKFPNKSFAKGAKREQIETCEKELGIPLTDFVALALVAMQGISNELGL
;
A
#
# COMPACT_ATOMS: atom_id res chain seq x y z
N MET A 1 -0.93 11.70 29.74
CA MET A 1 -1.31 10.28 29.49
C MET A 1 -2.46 10.30 28.48
N ALA A 2 -2.34 9.66 27.33
CA ALA A 2 -3.33 9.79 26.26
C ALA A 2 -4.71 9.29 26.75
N ARG A 3 -5.80 9.89 26.25
CA ARG A 3 -7.19 9.52 26.60
C ARG A 3 -7.47 8.01 26.49
N LEU A 4 -6.81 7.32 25.56
CA LEU A 4 -6.91 5.87 25.38
C LEU A 4 -6.24 5.06 26.50
N ASP A 5 -5.12 5.54 27.04
CA ASP A 5 -4.41 4.85 28.12
C ASP A 5 -5.21 4.92 29.42
N VAL A 6 -5.87 6.06 29.67
CA VAL A 6 -6.78 6.23 30.82
C VAL A 6 -7.95 5.25 30.72
N VAL A 7 -8.57 5.13 29.54
CA VAL A 7 -9.66 4.17 29.32
C VAL A 7 -9.15 2.73 29.48
N ARG A 8 -7.98 2.42 28.95
CA ARG A 8 -7.38 1.10 29.09
C ARG A 8 -7.11 0.74 30.56
N GLU A 9 -6.59 1.66 31.35
CA GLU A 9 -6.33 1.42 32.77
C GLU A 9 -7.63 1.21 33.55
N ALA A 10 -8.69 1.99 33.26
CA ALA A 10 -10.00 1.76 33.86
C ALA A 10 -10.56 0.37 33.54
N ARG A 11 -10.35 -0.14 32.32
CA ARG A 11 -10.76 -1.49 31.92
C ARG A 11 -9.89 -2.59 32.53
N LEU A 12 -8.61 -2.32 32.74
CA LEU A 12 -7.71 -3.20 33.51
C LEU A 12 -8.16 -3.31 34.97
N GLU A 13 -8.59 -2.21 35.58
CA GLU A 13 -9.12 -2.21 36.94
C GLU A 13 -10.41 -3.04 37.05
N LYS A 14 -11.35 -2.88 36.10
CA LYS A 14 -12.53 -3.76 36.01
C LYS A 14 -12.15 -5.23 35.87
N LEU A 15 -11.12 -5.55 35.08
CA LEU A 15 -10.62 -6.92 34.92
C LEU A 15 -10.06 -7.50 36.24
N ARG A 16 -9.34 -6.69 37.03
CA ARG A 16 -8.86 -7.10 38.37
C ARG A 16 -10.02 -7.44 39.28
N LYS A 17 -11.04 -6.59 39.33
CA LYS A 17 -12.27 -6.84 40.12
C LYS A 17 -13.01 -8.09 39.70
N LEU A 18 -13.16 -8.34 38.39
CA LEU A 18 -13.77 -9.58 37.88
C LEU A 18 -13.01 -10.81 38.37
N LYS A 19 -11.66 -10.76 38.37
CA LYS A 19 -10.83 -11.84 38.88
C LYS A 19 -10.99 -12.05 40.39
N GLU A 20 -11.07 -10.97 41.17
CA GLU A 20 -11.32 -11.03 42.62
C GLU A 20 -12.68 -11.65 42.96
N LEU A 21 -13.69 -11.41 42.11
CA LEU A 21 -15.01 -12.02 42.19
C LEU A 21 -15.06 -13.46 41.66
N GLY A 22 -13.92 -14.05 41.27
CA GLY A 22 -13.84 -15.42 40.77
C GLY A 22 -14.39 -15.61 39.34
N VAL A 23 -14.67 -14.52 38.61
CA VAL A 23 -15.17 -14.59 37.23
C VAL A 23 -14.01 -14.92 36.30
N ASN A 24 -14.17 -16.01 35.52
CA ASN A 24 -13.26 -16.32 34.44
C ASN A 24 -13.55 -15.40 33.23
N SER A 25 -12.75 -14.35 33.04
CA SER A 25 -12.90 -13.39 31.95
C SER A 25 -12.39 -13.88 30.59
N TYR A 26 -11.76 -15.06 30.53
CA TYR A 26 -11.16 -15.66 29.33
C TYR A 26 -11.31 -17.20 29.31
N PRO A 27 -12.55 -17.73 29.35
CA PRO A 27 -12.77 -19.17 29.25
C PRO A 27 -12.30 -19.75 27.92
N ALA A 28 -11.89 -21.02 27.93
CA ALA A 28 -11.40 -21.70 26.73
C ALA A 28 -12.49 -21.99 25.69
N ALA A 29 -13.76 -22.13 26.12
CA ALA A 29 -14.86 -22.47 25.24
C ALA A 29 -16.20 -21.93 25.75
N TYR A 30 -17.15 -21.76 24.84
CA TYR A 30 -18.56 -21.50 25.12
C TYR A 30 -19.42 -22.12 24.02
N GLU A 31 -20.27 -23.08 24.40
CA GLU A 31 -21.15 -23.75 23.45
C GLU A 31 -22.40 -22.90 23.18
N ARG A 32 -22.55 -22.38 21.95
CA ARG A 32 -23.77 -21.72 21.48
C ARG A 32 -24.70 -22.71 20.79
N THR A 33 -26.01 -22.51 20.91
CA THR A 33 -27.04 -23.25 20.16
C THR A 33 -27.57 -22.46 18.96
N HIS A 34 -27.48 -21.13 18.99
CA HIS A 34 -27.96 -20.24 17.94
C HIS A 34 -26.95 -19.11 17.71
N THR A 35 -26.82 -18.70 16.46
CA THR A 35 -26.22 -17.41 16.07
C THR A 35 -27.14 -16.26 16.48
N THR A 36 -26.64 -15.02 16.42
CA THR A 36 -27.50 -13.85 16.74
C THR A 36 -28.67 -13.73 15.76
N LYS A 37 -28.45 -14.01 14.47
CA LYS A 37 -29.52 -14.01 13.45
C LYS A 37 -30.57 -15.09 13.70
N GLU A 38 -30.15 -16.34 13.93
CA GLU A 38 -31.09 -17.43 14.26
C GLU A 38 -31.87 -17.13 15.55
N SER A 39 -31.24 -16.43 16.50
CA SER A 39 -31.92 -15.99 17.72
C SER A 39 -33.02 -14.96 17.44
N GLN A 40 -32.84 -14.07 16.45
CA GLN A 40 -33.89 -13.12 16.03
C GLN A 40 -35.11 -13.84 15.44
N GLU A 41 -34.91 -15.01 14.83
CA GLU A 41 -35.96 -15.82 14.21
C GLU A 41 -36.62 -16.80 15.20
N SER A 42 -36.24 -16.76 16.48
CA SER A 42 -36.58 -17.77 17.49
C SER A 42 -37.56 -17.28 18.56
N LEU A 43 -38.51 -16.41 18.22
CA LEU A 43 -39.50 -15.87 19.15
C LEU A 43 -40.21 -16.96 19.99
N ASN A 44 -40.34 -16.72 21.30
CA ASN A 44 -40.88 -17.63 22.31
C ASN A 44 -40.09 -18.95 22.47
N LYS A 45 -38.79 -18.95 22.14
CA LYS A 45 -37.90 -20.10 22.35
C LYS A 45 -36.72 -19.69 23.24
N SER A 46 -36.19 -20.67 23.98
CA SER A 46 -34.93 -20.51 24.69
C SER A 46 -33.75 -20.64 23.75
N VAL A 47 -32.83 -19.69 23.83
CA VAL A 47 -31.62 -19.63 23.01
C VAL A 47 -30.38 -19.51 23.88
N LYS A 48 -29.27 -20.01 23.37
CA LYS A 48 -27.92 -19.80 23.91
C LYS A 48 -27.05 -19.27 22.78
N THR A 49 -26.65 -18.00 22.88
CA THR A 49 -25.90 -17.32 21.83
C THR A 49 -24.68 -16.62 22.41
N ALA A 50 -23.79 -16.13 21.55
CA ALA A 50 -22.60 -15.40 21.95
C ALA A 50 -22.25 -14.35 20.91
N GLY A 51 -21.61 -13.27 21.37
CA GLY A 51 -21.14 -12.22 20.48
C GLY A 51 -20.42 -11.10 21.22
N ARG A 52 -20.05 -10.07 20.47
CA ARG A 52 -19.45 -8.84 20.99
C ARG A 52 -20.55 -7.91 21.47
N LEU A 53 -20.38 -7.37 22.67
CA LEU A 53 -21.21 -6.32 23.23
C LEU A 53 -21.00 -5.02 22.45
N TRP A 54 -22.00 -4.62 21.68
CA TRP A 54 -21.95 -3.47 20.77
C TRP A 54 -22.51 -2.19 21.40
N ALA A 55 -23.51 -2.33 22.27
CA ALA A 55 -24.10 -1.24 23.03
C ALA A 55 -24.54 -1.73 24.40
N LEU A 56 -24.57 -0.81 25.38
CA LEU A 56 -25.02 -1.05 26.74
C LEU A 56 -25.76 0.21 27.24
N ARG A 57 -26.99 0.05 27.75
CA ARG A 57 -27.90 1.12 28.16
C ARG A 57 -28.53 0.77 29.50
N GLU A 58 -28.19 1.54 30.54
CA GLU A 58 -28.64 1.29 31.91
C GLU A 58 -29.93 2.04 32.25
N HIS A 59 -30.86 1.36 32.90
CA HIS A 59 -32.16 1.88 33.34
C HIS A 59 -32.50 1.37 34.76
N GLY A 60 -31.62 1.61 35.73
CA GLY A 60 -31.80 1.18 37.12
C GLY A 60 -31.80 -0.35 37.25
N ALA A 61 -32.97 -0.95 37.52
CA ALA A 61 -33.11 -2.41 37.69
C ALA A 61 -33.15 -3.19 36.35
N SER A 62 -33.00 -2.51 35.22
CA SER A 62 -32.96 -3.09 33.88
C SER A 62 -31.79 -2.53 33.10
N VAL A 63 -31.11 -3.38 32.33
CA VAL A 63 -30.06 -2.96 31.40
C VAL A 63 -30.34 -3.60 30.05
N PHE A 64 -30.36 -2.79 28.99
CA PHE A 64 -30.45 -3.28 27.62
C PHE A 64 -29.08 -3.23 26.96
N ALA A 65 -28.78 -4.26 26.17
CA ALA A 65 -27.54 -4.34 25.43
C ALA A 65 -27.79 -4.88 24.03
N ASN A 66 -26.82 -4.67 23.13
CA ASN A 66 -26.85 -5.27 21.79
C ASN A 66 -25.65 -6.21 21.67
N LEU A 67 -25.91 -7.45 21.30
CA LEU A 67 -24.91 -8.49 21.09
C LEU A 67 -24.76 -8.75 19.59
N LYS A 68 -23.53 -8.71 19.06
CA LYS A 68 -23.24 -8.84 17.64
C LYS A 68 -22.30 -10.01 17.38
N ASP A 69 -22.64 -10.90 16.45
CA ASP A 69 -21.74 -11.93 15.92
C ASP A 69 -21.53 -11.75 14.40
N GLU A 70 -20.99 -12.77 13.72
CA GLU A 70 -20.76 -12.71 12.27
C GLU A 70 -22.05 -12.65 11.44
N THR A 71 -23.18 -13.12 12.00
CA THR A 71 -24.45 -13.27 11.28
C THR A 71 -25.37 -12.07 11.41
N GLY A 72 -25.20 -11.28 12.47
CA GLY A 72 -26.11 -10.18 12.77
C GLY A 72 -25.93 -9.60 14.17
N GLN A 73 -27.03 -9.04 14.68
CA GLN A 73 -27.09 -8.43 16.00
C GLN A 73 -28.45 -8.73 16.63
N ILE A 74 -28.48 -8.97 17.94
CA ILE A 74 -29.72 -9.13 18.72
C ILE A 74 -29.68 -8.28 19.99
N GLN A 75 -30.83 -7.76 20.41
CA GLN A 75 -30.96 -7.08 21.70
C GLN A 75 -31.00 -8.12 22.82
N ILE A 76 -30.36 -7.81 23.94
CA ILE A 76 -30.41 -8.59 25.16
C ILE A 76 -30.91 -7.69 26.30
N TRP A 77 -31.70 -8.26 27.20
CA TRP A 77 -32.25 -7.58 28.34
C TRP A 77 -31.84 -8.28 29.63
N PHE A 78 -31.12 -7.55 30.47
CA PHE A 78 -30.73 -7.97 31.80
C PHE A 78 -31.69 -7.38 32.83
N GLN A 79 -32.24 -8.23 33.70
CA GLN A 79 -33.16 -7.84 34.76
C GLN A 79 -32.58 -8.19 36.13
N LYS A 80 -32.60 -7.25 37.08
CA LYS A 80 -32.08 -7.48 38.44
C LYS A 80 -32.83 -8.61 39.16
N GLU A 81 -34.15 -8.69 38.96
CA GLU A 81 -34.98 -9.76 39.53
C GLU A 81 -34.57 -11.15 39.02
N LYS A 82 -34.17 -11.25 37.75
CA LYS A 82 -33.86 -12.52 37.10
C LYS A 82 -32.42 -12.98 37.33
N LEU A 83 -31.47 -12.04 37.32
CA LEU A 83 -30.05 -12.31 37.47
C LEU A 83 -29.56 -12.30 38.93
N GLY A 84 -30.31 -11.69 39.86
CA GLY A 84 -29.92 -11.63 41.26
C GLY A 84 -28.57 -10.93 41.46
N GLU A 85 -27.64 -11.60 42.15
CA GLU A 85 -26.30 -11.06 42.42
C GLU A 85 -25.45 -10.87 41.14
N ASP A 86 -25.65 -11.70 40.11
CA ASP A 86 -24.93 -11.59 38.84
C ASP A 86 -25.25 -10.28 38.09
N PHE A 87 -26.36 -9.62 38.44
CA PHE A 87 -26.71 -8.31 37.87
C PHE A 87 -25.65 -7.24 38.18
N GLU A 88 -25.00 -7.31 39.35
CA GLU A 88 -23.98 -6.33 39.76
C GLU A 88 -22.71 -6.43 38.88
N LEU A 89 -22.43 -7.60 38.29
CA LEU A 89 -21.31 -7.82 37.37
C LEU A 89 -21.45 -7.02 36.06
N ILE A 90 -22.66 -6.58 35.70
CA ILE A 90 -22.91 -5.79 34.48
C ILE A 90 -22.17 -4.44 34.52
N SER A 91 -22.00 -3.87 35.72
CA SER A 91 -21.23 -2.63 35.92
C SER A 91 -19.74 -2.76 35.56
N LEU A 92 -19.23 -4.00 35.53
CA LEU A 92 -17.86 -4.34 35.16
C LEU A 92 -17.70 -4.68 33.67
N LEU A 93 -18.80 -4.75 32.93
CA LEU A 93 -18.78 -4.93 31.47
C LEU A 93 -18.47 -3.61 30.77
N ASP A 94 -17.97 -3.71 29.54
CA ASP A 94 -17.76 -2.58 28.64
C ASP A 94 -18.11 -2.96 27.21
N VAL A 95 -18.55 -1.97 26.42
CA VAL A 95 -18.65 -2.12 24.97
C VAL A 95 -17.32 -2.62 24.39
N GLY A 96 -17.40 -3.68 23.59
CA GLY A 96 -16.29 -4.42 23.02
C GLY A 96 -16.00 -5.77 23.68
N ASP A 97 -16.48 -6.00 24.91
CA ASP A 97 -16.39 -7.31 25.55
C ASP A 97 -17.14 -8.38 24.74
N PHE A 98 -16.76 -9.65 24.87
CA PHE A 98 -17.54 -10.77 24.35
C PHE A 98 -18.33 -11.43 25.46
N LEU A 99 -19.61 -11.71 25.22
CA LEU A 99 -20.51 -12.35 26.15
C LEU A 99 -21.16 -13.57 25.51
N GLY A 100 -21.35 -14.62 26.32
CA GLY A 100 -22.33 -15.67 26.09
C GLY A 100 -23.60 -15.34 26.85
N VAL A 101 -24.77 -15.57 26.25
CA VAL A 101 -26.08 -15.21 26.80
C VAL A 101 -27.05 -16.37 26.61
N GLU A 102 -27.77 -16.71 27.68
CA GLU A 102 -28.83 -17.72 27.71
C GLU A 102 -30.13 -17.06 28.17
N GLY A 103 -31.23 -17.28 27.45
CA GLY A 103 -32.51 -16.66 27.77
C GLY A 103 -33.62 -17.04 26.81
N GLU A 104 -34.80 -16.47 27.02
CA GLU A 104 -35.96 -16.63 26.14
C GLU A 104 -36.06 -15.45 25.18
N VAL A 105 -36.33 -15.72 23.91
CA VAL A 105 -36.55 -14.65 22.92
C VAL A 105 -37.97 -14.13 23.06
N VAL A 106 -38.10 -12.85 23.35
CA VAL A 106 -39.37 -12.13 23.54
C VAL A 106 -39.44 -10.92 22.63
N GLU A 107 -40.64 -10.37 22.47
CA GLU A 107 -40.85 -9.08 21.83
C GLU A 107 -41.07 -8.01 22.90
N THR A 108 -40.31 -6.92 22.83
CA THR A 108 -40.48 -5.78 23.74
C THR A 108 -41.72 -4.96 23.37
N LYS A 109 -42.15 -4.04 24.24
CA LYS A 109 -43.28 -3.14 23.96
C LYS A 109 -43.08 -2.25 22.72
N THR A 110 -41.82 -2.06 22.30
CA THR A 110 -41.44 -1.30 21.10
C THR A 110 -41.37 -2.17 19.84
N GLY A 111 -41.67 -3.47 19.94
CA GLY A 111 -41.61 -4.42 18.82
C GLY A 111 -40.21 -4.96 18.52
N GLU A 112 -39.21 -4.70 19.37
CA GLU A 112 -37.82 -5.17 19.15
C GLU A 112 -37.63 -6.57 19.75
N THR A 113 -37.18 -7.53 18.92
CA THR A 113 -36.86 -8.90 19.32
C THR A 113 -35.66 -8.93 20.27
N THR A 114 -35.85 -9.48 21.46
CA THR A 114 -34.91 -9.38 22.58
C THR A 114 -34.74 -10.73 23.28
N ILE A 115 -33.52 -11.06 23.69
CA ILE A 115 -33.29 -12.18 24.61
C ILE A 115 -33.49 -11.67 26.04
N ASP A 116 -34.56 -12.10 26.69
CA ASP A 116 -34.75 -11.94 28.13
C ASP A 116 -33.81 -12.89 28.89
N THR A 117 -32.74 -12.33 29.42
CA THR A 117 -31.54 -13.07 29.82
C THR A 117 -31.69 -13.70 31.20
N ASN A 118 -31.54 -15.02 31.25
CA ASN A 118 -31.51 -15.81 32.49
C ASN A 118 -30.10 -15.96 33.04
N LYS A 119 -29.10 -15.96 32.16
CA LYS A 119 -27.69 -16.14 32.50
C LYS A 119 -26.81 -15.50 31.43
N PHE A 120 -25.71 -14.91 31.86
CA PHE A 120 -24.65 -14.49 30.95
C PHE A 120 -23.28 -14.98 31.43
N THR A 121 -22.32 -15.00 30.53
CA THR A 121 -20.94 -15.41 30.81
C THR A 121 -19.99 -14.48 30.07
N LEU A 122 -19.07 -13.83 30.79
CA LEU A 122 -18.01 -13.05 30.17
C LEU A 122 -17.04 -14.00 29.45
N LEU A 123 -16.86 -13.82 28.14
CA LEU A 123 -15.98 -14.66 27.32
C LEU A 123 -14.64 -13.99 27.04
N THR A 124 -14.62 -12.66 26.95
CA THR A 124 -13.39 -11.89 26.74
C THR A 124 -13.61 -10.46 27.21
N LYS A 125 -12.75 -10.00 28.12
CA LYS A 125 -12.68 -8.56 28.45
C LYS A 125 -11.89 -7.82 27.36
N SER A 126 -12.52 -6.84 26.72
CA SER A 126 -11.85 -5.91 25.80
C SER A 126 -11.18 -4.78 26.57
N LEU A 127 -9.86 -4.70 26.52
CA LEU A 127 -9.07 -3.68 27.23
C LEU A 127 -8.96 -2.35 26.47
N ARG A 128 -9.33 -2.32 25.19
CA ARG A 128 -9.35 -1.09 24.39
C ARG A 128 -10.78 -0.78 23.96
N PRO A 129 -11.21 0.48 23.96
CA PRO A 129 -12.52 0.84 23.46
C PRO A 129 -12.61 0.62 21.95
N ILE A 130 -13.77 0.21 21.46
CA ILE A 130 -14.08 0.30 20.03
C ILE A 130 -14.14 1.80 19.68
N PRO A 131 -13.49 2.26 18.59
CA PRO A 131 -13.65 3.62 18.13
C PRO A 131 -15.13 3.98 17.91
N PRO A 132 -15.59 5.15 18.36
CA PRO A 132 -17.02 5.49 18.39
C PRO A 132 -17.68 5.67 17.01
N SER A 133 -16.91 5.69 15.91
CA SER A 133 -17.44 5.73 14.55
C SER A 133 -16.41 5.26 13.51
N TRP A 134 -16.88 4.91 12.30
CA TRP A 134 -16.05 4.77 11.10
C TRP A 134 -15.24 6.04 10.81
N HIS A 135 -15.81 7.22 11.14
CA HIS A 135 -15.10 8.50 11.06
C HIS A 135 -13.91 8.64 12.02
N GLY A 136 -13.79 7.75 13.02
CA GLY A 136 -12.61 7.64 13.89
C GLY A 136 -11.43 6.92 13.26
N LEU A 137 -11.63 6.27 12.11
CA LEU A 137 -10.64 5.61 11.25
C LEU A 137 -10.67 6.25 9.84
N LYS A 138 -10.79 7.58 9.76
CA LYS A 138 -10.74 8.30 8.46
C LYS A 138 -9.39 8.20 7.76
N ASP A 139 -8.33 8.05 8.55
CA ASP A 139 -7.01 7.92 8.00
C ASP A 139 -6.84 6.56 7.30
N THR A 140 -6.66 6.62 5.98
CA THR A 140 -6.51 5.45 5.12
C THR A 140 -5.33 4.58 5.56
N GLU A 141 -4.26 5.19 6.08
CA GLU A 141 -3.08 4.47 6.55
C GLU A 141 -3.37 3.69 7.84
N GLU A 142 -4.05 4.31 8.80
CA GLU A 142 -4.48 3.68 10.05
C GLU A 142 -5.45 2.52 9.79
N ARG A 143 -6.35 2.65 8.81
CA ARG A 143 -7.24 1.54 8.38
C ARG A 143 -6.44 0.32 7.94
N TYR A 144 -5.42 0.51 7.11
CA TYR A 144 -4.56 -0.57 6.64
C TYR A 144 -3.74 -1.19 7.77
N ARG A 145 -3.19 -0.37 8.69
CA ARG A 145 -2.42 -0.86 9.85
C ARG A 145 -3.29 -1.60 10.87
N LYS A 146 -4.54 -1.17 11.04
CA LYS A 146 -5.49 -1.76 11.98
C LYS A 146 -6.65 -2.41 11.24
N ARG A 147 -6.35 -3.27 10.26
CA ARG A 147 -7.36 -3.95 9.43
C ARG A 147 -8.44 -4.64 10.26
N TYR A 148 -8.10 -5.18 11.42
CA TYR A 148 -9.06 -5.79 12.34
C TYR A 148 -10.12 -4.82 12.88
N LEU A 149 -9.82 -3.52 13.00
CA LEU A 149 -10.82 -2.49 13.32
C LEU A 149 -11.59 -2.05 12.08
N ASP A 150 -10.93 -1.95 10.93
CA ASP A 150 -11.57 -1.62 9.65
C ASP A 150 -12.66 -2.65 9.30
N LEU A 151 -12.31 -3.95 9.35
CA LEU A 151 -13.25 -5.06 9.19
C LEU A 151 -14.40 -5.07 10.22
N LEU A 152 -14.12 -4.64 11.45
CA LEU A 152 -15.11 -4.63 12.52
C LEU A 152 -16.16 -3.52 12.33
N LEU A 153 -15.73 -2.38 11.79
CA LEU A 153 -16.52 -1.15 11.69
C LEU A 153 -17.16 -0.95 10.31
N ASP A 154 -16.57 -1.50 9.25
CA ASP A 154 -17.00 -1.32 7.87
C ASP A 154 -17.39 -2.65 7.21
N PRO A 155 -18.70 -2.92 7.06
CA PRO A 155 -19.18 -4.10 6.34
C PRO A 155 -18.72 -4.18 4.88
N GLU A 156 -18.49 -3.04 4.21
CA GLU A 156 -18.05 -3.04 2.81
C GLU A 156 -16.62 -3.55 2.66
N VAL A 157 -15.74 -3.26 3.63
CA VAL A 157 -14.39 -3.83 3.67
C VAL A 157 -14.48 -5.36 3.74
N LYS A 158 -15.33 -5.89 4.63
CA LYS A 158 -15.55 -7.34 4.73
C LYS A 158 -16.10 -7.91 3.42
N ASN A 159 -17.10 -7.26 2.82
CA ASN A 159 -17.69 -7.66 1.54
C ASN A 159 -16.66 -7.74 0.41
N ARG A 160 -15.69 -6.81 0.36
CA ARG A 160 -14.57 -6.88 -0.61
C ARG A 160 -13.74 -8.15 -0.45
N PHE A 161 -13.37 -8.50 0.79
CA PHE A 161 -12.59 -9.72 1.06
C PHE A 161 -13.40 -11.00 0.86
N ASP A 162 -14.71 -10.98 1.15
CA ASP A 162 -15.62 -12.09 0.84
C ASP A 162 -15.67 -12.32 -0.69
N LYS A 163 -15.78 -11.25 -1.49
CA LYS A 163 -15.71 -11.31 -2.96
C LYS A 163 -14.36 -11.83 -3.45
N ARG A 164 -13.24 -11.36 -2.87
CA ARG A 164 -11.89 -11.89 -3.19
C ARG A 164 -11.80 -13.39 -2.93
N ALA A 165 -12.26 -13.85 -1.77
CA ALA A 165 -12.26 -15.28 -1.44
C ALA A 165 -13.10 -16.08 -2.45
N LYS A 166 -14.25 -15.53 -2.85
CA LYS A 166 -15.10 -16.13 -3.88
C LYS A 166 -14.41 -16.16 -5.25
N LEU A 167 -13.74 -15.08 -5.67
CA LEU A 167 -12.97 -15.05 -6.93
C LEU A 167 -11.95 -16.18 -6.99
N ILE A 168 -11.12 -16.33 -5.96
CA ILE A 168 -10.10 -17.39 -5.91
C ILE A 168 -10.74 -18.78 -5.99
N LYS A 169 -11.82 -19.00 -5.22
CA LYS A 169 -12.55 -20.27 -5.24
C LYS A 169 -13.12 -20.60 -6.62
N GLU A 170 -13.76 -19.63 -7.26
CA GLU A 170 -14.42 -19.81 -8.55
C GLU A 170 -13.42 -19.90 -9.71
N THR A 171 -12.25 -19.25 -9.61
CA THR A 171 -11.13 -19.45 -10.54
C THR A 171 -10.65 -20.90 -10.51
N ARG A 172 -10.38 -21.44 -9.32
CA ARG A 172 -10.00 -22.86 -9.17
C ARG A 172 -11.04 -23.79 -9.77
N LYS A 173 -12.31 -23.56 -9.42
CA LYS A 173 -13.43 -24.35 -9.94
C LYS A 173 -13.49 -24.32 -11.47
N TYR A 174 -13.40 -23.14 -12.07
CA TYR A 174 -13.47 -22.99 -13.52
C TYR A 174 -12.33 -23.74 -14.22
N LEU A 175 -11.09 -23.61 -13.73
CA LEU A 175 -9.92 -24.27 -14.31
C LEU A 175 -9.98 -25.80 -14.15
N ASP A 176 -10.40 -26.29 -12.98
CA ASP A 176 -10.65 -27.72 -12.73
C ASP A 176 -11.72 -28.28 -13.68
N ASP A 177 -12.84 -27.56 -13.86
CA ASP A 177 -13.91 -27.92 -14.81
C ASP A 177 -13.41 -27.91 -16.29
N LYS A 178 -12.29 -27.23 -16.59
CA LYS A 178 -11.62 -27.21 -17.91
C LYS A 178 -10.48 -28.23 -18.04
N GLY A 179 -10.25 -29.03 -17.00
CA GLY A 179 -9.24 -30.09 -16.96
C GLY A 179 -7.82 -29.60 -16.68
N PHE A 180 -7.66 -28.40 -16.12
CA PHE A 180 -6.37 -27.94 -15.59
C PHE A 180 -6.13 -28.54 -14.21
N ILE A 181 -4.89 -28.87 -13.90
CA ILE A 181 -4.47 -29.40 -12.60
C ILE A 181 -3.75 -28.31 -11.82
N GLU A 182 -4.17 -28.05 -10.58
CA GLU A 182 -3.46 -27.14 -9.66
C GLU A 182 -2.20 -27.84 -9.15
N LEU A 183 -1.03 -27.24 -9.36
CA LEU A 183 0.26 -27.73 -8.90
C LEU A 183 1.00 -26.61 -8.13
N GLU A 184 1.91 -26.98 -7.24
CA GLU A 184 2.70 -26.03 -6.45
C GLU A 184 4.17 -26.12 -6.86
N THR A 185 4.76 -24.98 -7.22
CA THR A 185 6.16 -24.85 -7.61
C THR A 185 6.99 -24.15 -6.52
N PRO A 186 8.34 -24.21 -6.58
CA PRO A 186 9.19 -23.62 -5.54
C PRO A 186 9.02 -22.11 -5.39
N THR A 187 8.68 -21.66 -4.18
CA THR A 187 8.74 -20.24 -3.80
C THR A 187 10.18 -19.75 -3.58
N LEU A 188 11.06 -20.63 -3.06
CA LEU A 188 12.49 -20.39 -2.95
C LEU A 188 13.19 -21.00 -4.16
N GLN A 189 13.74 -20.15 -5.02
CA GLN A 189 14.40 -20.56 -6.26
C GLN A 189 15.92 -20.31 -6.15
N PRO A 190 16.77 -21.24 -6.63
CA PRO A 190 18.22 -21.04 -6.67
C PRO A 190 18.62 -19.97 -7.69
N LEU A 191 17.77 -19.73 -8.68
CA LEU A 191 17.88 -18.69 -9.69
C LEU A 191 16.47 -18.12 -9.94
N TYR A 192 16.34 -16.80 -9.99
CA TYR A 192 15.08 -16.13 -10.32
C TYR A 192 14.93 -16.00 -11.84
N GLY A 193 13.68 -16.04 -12.33
CA GLY A 193 13.36 -15.91 -13.75
C GLY A 193 11.86 -15.92 -13.98
N GLY A 194 11.44 -15.86 -15.26
CA GLY A 194 10.02 -15.83 -15.64
C GLY A 194 9.38 -14.44 -15.62
N ALA A 195 10.12 -13.41 -15.19
CA ALA A 195 9.70 -12.01 -15.29
C ALA A 195 10.92 -11.09 -15.30
N ASN A 196 10.74 -9.85 -15.74
CA ASN A 196 11.73 -8.78 -15.57
C ASN A 196 11.41 -8.00 -14.29
N ALA A 197 12.03 -8.39 -13.18
CA ALA A 197 11.78 -7.82 -11.86
C ALA A 197 12.97 -8.02 -10.93
N LYS A 198 13.20 -7.07 -10.03
CA LYS A 198 14.24 -7.21 -9.01
C LYS A 198 13.82 -8.23 -7.96
N PRO A 199 14.60 -9.29 -7.67
CA PRO A 199 14.20 -10.31 -6.71
C PRO A 199 14.52 -9.91 -5.26
N PHE A 200 13.85 -10.56 -4.30
CA PHE A 200 14.32 -10.63 -2.92
C PHE A 200 15.36 -11.74 -2.76
N LYS A 201 16.51 -11.41 -2.16
CA LYS A 201 17.60 -12.35 -1.88
C LYS A 201 17.51 -12.87 -0.44
N THR A 202 17.79 -14.15 -0.25
CA THR A 202 17.88 -14.81 1.06
C THR A 202 18.98 -15.86 1.08
N ARG A 203 19.23 -16.49 2.23
CA ARG A 203 20.24 -17.56 2.41
C ARG A 203 19.64 -18.76 3.11
N VAL A 204 19.83 -19.95 2.53
CA VAL A 204 19.48 -21.22 3.16
C VAL A 204 20.69 -21.73 3.93
N ASN A 205 20.69 -21.54 5.26
CA ASN A 205 21.86 -21.79 6.11
C ASN A 205 22.40 -23.23 6.06
N VAL A 206 21.54 -24.24 5.94
CA VAL A 206 21.96 -25.65 5.92
C VAL A 206 22.70 -26.03 4.63
N LEU A 207 22.42 -25.32 3.53
CA LEU A 207 23.07 -25.51 2.22
C LEU A 207 24.23 -24.53 2.02
N ASP A 208 24.37 -23.56 2.92
CA ASP A 208 25.29 -22.43 2.79
C ASP A 208 25.17 -21.67 1.46
N GLN A 209 23.95 -21.60 0.90
CA GLN A 209 23.69 -21.13 -0.46
C GLN A 209 22.70 -19.96 -0.49
N GLU A 210 22.88 -19.07 -1.46
CA GLU A 210 21.94 -17.99 -1.77
C GLU A 210 20.71 -18.52 -2.51
N PHE A 211 19.55 -18.00 -2.15
CA PHE A 211 18.27 -18.29 -2.78
C PHE A 211 17.52 -17.00 -3.00
N TYR A 212 16.52 -17.06 -3.87
CA TYR A 212 15.67 -15.93 -4.22
C TYR A 212 14.22 -16.30 -3.92
N LEU A 213 13.44 -15.33 -3.46
CA LEU A 213 11.99 -15.47 -3.57
C LEU A 213 11.62 -15.34 -5.04
N ARG A 214 10.74 -16.22 -5.53
CA ARG A 214 10.31 -16.19 -6.92
C ARG A 214 9.69 -14.85 -7.31
N ILE A 215 9.99 -14.41 -8.52
CA ILE A 215 9.38 -13.22 -9.15
C ILE A 215 8.22 -13.60 -10.09
N ALA A 216 8.18 -14.89 -10.48
CA ALA A 216 7.17 -15.61 -11.24
C ALA A 216 7.37 -17.13 -11.04
N ASP A 217 6.34 -17.94 -11.33
CA ASP A 217 6.40 -19.41 -11.35
C ASP A 217 6.45 -20.02 -12.77
N GLU A 218 6.37 -19.18 -13.80
CA GLU A 218 6.41 -19.53 -15.24
C GLU A 218 7.41 -20.63 -15.60
N LEU A 219 8.70 -20.45 -15.31
CA LEU A 219 9.74 -21.39 -15.76
C LEU A 219 9.59 -22.78 -15.15
N TYR A 220 9.01 -22.89 -13.95
CA TYR A 220 8.75 -24.18 -13.32
C TYR A 220 7.48 -24.82 -13.85
N LEU A 221 6.42 -24.05 -14.10
CA LEU A 221 5.20 -24.56 -14.73
C LEU A 221 5.49 -25.11 -16.14
N LYS A 222 6.35 -24.44 -16.91
CA LYS A 222 6.83 -24.94 -18.21
C LYS A 222 7.60 -26.26 -18.10
N ARG A 223 8.42 -26.44 -17.05
CA ARG A 223 9.08 -27.74 -16.77
C ARG A 223 8.06 -28.86 -16.50
N LEU A 224 6.94 -28.56 -15.84
CA LEU A 224 5.87 -29.54 -15.65
C LEU A 224 5.22 -29.94 -16.98
N VAL A 225 5.05 -28.99 -17.89
CA VAL A 225 4.54 -29.26 -19.24
C VAL A 225 5.50 -30.14 -20.03
N ILE A 226 6.81 -29.84 -19.99
CA ILE A 226 7.87 -30.70 -20.55
C ILE A 226 7.81 -32.11 -19.94
N GLY A 227 7.54 -32.20 -18.63
CA GLY A 227 7.35 -33.46 -17.90
C GLY A 227 6.07 -34.24 -18.26
N GLY A 228 5.19 -33.69 -19.11
CA GLY A 228 4.00 -34.37 -19.61
C GLY A 228 2.66 -33.89 -19.03
N TYR A 229 2.64 -32.84 -18.19
CA TYR A 229 1.38 -32.23 -17.78
C TYR A 229 0.86 -31.26 -18.85
N GLU A 230 -0.19 -31.63 -19.57
CA GLU A 230 -0.69 -30.80 -20.67
C GLU A 230 -1.43 -29.53 -20.22
N LYS A 231 -2.03 -29.52 -19.03
CA LYS A 231 -2.80 -28.37 -18.51
C LYS A 231 -2.53 -28.16 -17.04
N VAL A 232 -1.78 -27.11 -16.72
CA VAL A 232 -1.37 -26.80 -15.34
C VAL A 232 -1.74 -25.38 -14.99
N PHE A 233 -2.03 -25.15 -13.71
CA PHE A 233 -2.12 -23.80 -13.17
C PHE A 233 -1.61 -23.75 -11.73
N GLU A 234 -1.24 -22.57 -11.28
CA GLU A 234 -0.90 -22.29 -9.90
C GLU A 234 -1.50 -20.93 -9.49
N ILE A 235 -2.05 -20.85 -8.28
CA ILE A 235 -2.45 -19.57 -7.65
C ILE A 235 -1.59 -19.35 -6.43
N CYS A 236 -0.68 -18.39 -6.51
CA CYS A 236 0.37 -18.32 -5.52
C CYS A 236 0.90 -16.90 -5.31
N LYS A 237 1.89 -16.77 -4.41
CA LYS A 237 2.57 -15.50 -4.14
C LYS A 237 3.82 -15.33 -5.00
N ASP A 238 3.95 -14.15 -5.59
CA ASP A 238 5.17 -13.63 -6.20
C ASP A 238 5.74 -12.48 -5.38
N PHE A 239 7.06 -12.31 -5.47
CA PHE A 239 7.81 -11.37 -4.66
C PHE A 239 8.74 -10.52 -5.52
N ARG A 240 8.39 -9.26 -5.75
CA ARG A 240 9.16 -8.31 -6.56
C ARG A 240 9.64 -7.15 -5.68
N ASN A 241 10.95 -6.96 -5.60
CA ASN A 241 11.60 -5.97 -4.74
C ASN A 241 11.59 -4.58 -5.40
N GLU A 242 10.38 -4.08 -5.60
CA GLU A 242 10.06 -2.86 -6.34
C GLU A 242 9.36 -1.82 -5.43
N GLY A 243 9.07 -0.64 -6.01
CA GLY A 243 8.35 0.43 -5.32
C GLY A 243 6.93 0.05 -4.90
N LEU A 244 6.39 0.82 -3.94
CA LEU A 244 4.98 0.74 -3.54
C LEU A 244 4.19 1.84 -4.22
N ASP A 245 3.13 1.48 -4.95
CA ASP A 245 2.18 2.45 -5.51
C ASP A 245 0.72 2.01 -5.32
N LEU A 246 -0.21 2.56 -6.12
CA LEU A 246 -1.63 2.24 -6.03
C LEU A 246 -1.98 0.83 -6.55
N THR A 247 -1.13 0.23 -7.38
CA THR A 247 -1.36 -1.07 -8.04
C THR A 247 -0.29 -2.12 -7.75
N HIS A 248 0.83 -1.75 -7.12
CA HIS A 248 1.98 -2.62 -6.86
C HIS A 248 2.25 -2.79 -5.35
N GLN A 249 2.50 -4.04 -4.95
CA GLN A 249 3.10 -4.40 -3.66
C GLN A 249 4.23 -5.40 -3.89
N PRO A 250 5.27 -5.40 -3.02
CA PRO A 250 6.36 -6.34 -3.15
C PRO A 250 5.97 -7.80 -2.97
N GLU A 251 4.85 -8.08 -2.32
CA GLU A 251 4.21 -9.40 -2.32
C GLU A 251 2.80 -9.27 -2.90
N PHE A 252 2.48 -10.09 -3.89
CA PHE A 252 1.15 -10.10 -4.51
C PHE A 252 0.81 -11.52 -4.98
N THR A 253 -0.43 -11.71 -5.39
CA THR A 253 -0.99 -13.01 -5.73
C THR A 253 -1.20 -13.07 -7.23
N MET A 254 -0.50 -13.97 -7.90
CA MET A 254 -0.65 -14.24 -9.32
C MET A 254 -1.38 -15.57 -9.51
N MET A 255 -2.11 -15.68 -10.60
CA MET A 255 -2.53 -16.96 -11.16
C MET A 255 -1.86 -17.10 -12.52
N GLU A 256 -1.10 -18.17 -12.70
CA GLU A 256 -0.57 -18.54 -14.01
C GLU A 256 -1.19 -19.87 -14.45
N PHE A 257 -1.52 -19.99 -15.73
CA PHE A 257 -1.89 -21.27 -16.33
C PHE A 257 -1.25 -21.48 -17.69
N TYR A 258 -1.00 -22.76 -18.01
CA TYR A 258 -0.38 -23.18 -19.26
C TYR A 258 -1.16 -24.36 -19.86
N GLU A 259 -1.47 -24.27 -21.17
CA GLU A 259 -2.18 -25.30 -21.94
C GLU A 259 -1.35 -25.74 -23.16
N ALA A 260 -0.88 -26.99 -23.15
CA ALA A 260 -0.17 -27.60 -24.26
C ALA A 260 -1.07 -27.69 -25.50
N PHE A 261 -0.45 -27.54 -26.65
CA PHE A 261 -1.07 -27.47 -27.98
C PHE A 261 -2.00 -26.26 -28.19
N ALA A 262 -2.03 -25.31 -27.26
CA ALA A 262 -2.71 -24.03 -27.40
C ALA A 262 -1.77 -22.94 -27.95
N ASP A 263 -2.38 -21.93 -28.56
CA ASP A 263 -1.76 -20.66 -28.92
C ASP A 263 -2.46 -19.51 -28.19
N TYR A 264 -1.93 -18.30 -28.33
CA TYR A 264 -2.50 -17.09 -27.72
C TYR A 264 -3.99 -16.85 -28.03
N ASN A 265 -4.52 -17.32 -29.18
CA ASN A 265 -5.95 -17.23 -29.50
C ASN A 265 -6.80 -18.11 -28.59
N THR A 266 -6.31 -19.32 -28.37
CA THR A 266 -6.95 -20.29 -27.47
C THR A 266 -6.93 -19.76 -26.04
N ILE A 267 -5.81 -19.19 -25.60
CA ILE A 267 -5.68 -18.61 -24.25
C ILE A 267 -6.63 -17.42 -24.06
N MET A 268 -6.75 -16.51 -25.05
CA MET A 268 -7.76 -15.43 -25.00
C MET A 268 -9.19 -15.99 -24.84
N GLU A 269 -9.55 -17.07 -25.54
CA GLU A 269 -10.88 -17.70 -25.40
C GLU A 269 -11.10 -18.34 -24.02
N ARG A 270 -10.07 -18.99 -23.44
CA ARG A 270 -10.13 -19.52 -22.07
C ARG A 270 -10.35 -18.41 -21.06
N THR A 271 -9.61 -17.32 -21.20
CA THR A 271 -9.63 -16.16 -20.29
C THR A 271 -10.95 -15.40 -20.39
N GLU A 272 -11.48 -15.15 -21.60
CA GLU A 272 -12.83 -14.57 -21.74
C GLU A 272 -13.88 -15.41 -21.01
N GLY A 273 -13.82 -16.74 -21.13
CA GLY A 273 -14.73 -17.64 -20.44
C GLY A 273 -14.58 -17.58 -18.91
N LEU A 274 -13.36 -17.49 -18.40
CA LEU A 274 -13.08 -17.33 -16.97
C LEU A 274 -13.68 -16.02 -16.44
N PHE A 275 -13.42 -14.89 -17.10
CA PHE A 275 -13.94 -13.59 -16.68
C PHE A 275 -15.47 -13.56 -16.64
N LYS A 276 -16.13 -14.17 -17.63
CA LYS A 276 -17.61 -14.30 -17.67
C LYS A 276 -18.13 -15.17 -16.52
N HIS A 277 -17.49 -16.31 -16.27
CA HIS A 277 -17.82 -17.18 -15.14
C HIS A 277 -17.72 -16.44 -13.81
N LEU A 278 -16.59 -15.75 -13.58
CA LEU A 278 -16.36 -14.99 -12.36
C LEU A 278 -17.39 -13.86 -12.18
N ALA A 279 -17.74 -13.13 -13.24
CA ALA A 279 -18.75 -12.07 -13.18
C ALA A 279 -20.12 -12.62 -12.78
N GLN A 280 -20.53 -13.71 -13.40
CA GLN A 280 -21.80 -14.35 -13.07
C GLN A 280 -21.83 -14.89 -11.63
N GLU A 281 -20.77 -15.56 -11.19
CA GLU A 281 -20.74 -16.13 -9.85
C GLU A 281 -20.57 -15.08 -8.76
N VAL A 282 -19.67 -14.11 -8.94
CA VAL A 282 -19.33 -13.14 -7.88
C VAL A 282 -20.32 -11.98 -7.82
N LEU A 283 -20.84 -11.53 -8.97
CA LEU A 283 -21.70 -10.35 -9.07
C LEU A 283 -23.14 -10.66 -9.49
N GLY A 284 -23.42 -11.87 -9.97
CA GLY A 284 -24.75 -12.26 -10.49
C GLY A 284 -25.07 -11.71 -11.88
N LYS A 285 -24.12 -11.03 -12.54
CA LYS A 285 -24.27 -10.31 -13.81
C LYS A 285 -22.93 -10.18 -14.53
N THR A 286 -22.94 -9.94 -15.84
CA THR A 286 -21.73 -9.69 -16.64
C THR A 286 -21.34 -8.21 -16.73
N THR A 287 -22.14 -7.30 -16.16
CA THR A 287 -21.84 -5.87 -16.13
C THR A 287 -21.07 -5.48 -14.87
N LEU A 288 -19.90 -4.87 -15.05
CA LEU A 288 -19.05 -4.35 -13.98
C LEU A 288 -19.06 -2.82 -13.94
N GLU A 289 -18.69 -2.29 -12.78
CA GLU A 289 -18.35 -0.88 -12.60
C GLU A 289 -16.84 -0.76 -12.54
N VAL A 290 -16.26 0.03 -13.45
CA VAL A 290 -14.83 0.21 -13.60
C VAL A 290 -14.52 1.70 -13.59
N GLY A 291 -14.14 2.23 -12.43
CA GLY A 291 -14.10 3.67 -12.22
C GLY A 291 -15.50 4.26 -12.39
N ASP A 292 -15.64 5.20 -13.32
CA ASP A 292 -16.91 5.84 -13.66
C ASP A 292 -17.66 5.12 -14.81
N HIS A 293 -17.08 4.06 -15.38
CA HIS A 293 -17.66 3.34 -16.51
C HIS A 293 -18.47 2.12 -16.06
N LYS A 294 -19.58 1.87 -16.75
CA LYS A 294 -20.38 0.66 -16.59
C LYS A 294 -20.20 -0.19 -17.85
N ILE A 295 -19.48 -1.30 -17.71
CA ILE A 295 -18.96 -2.08 -18.84
C ILE A 295 -19.54 -3.50 -18.80
N ASP A 296 -19.99 -4.01 -19.94
CA ASP A 296 -20.47 -5.40 -20.07
C ASP A 296 -19.39 -6.28 -20.69
N ILE A 297 -18.87 -7.22 -19.88
CA ILE A 297 -17.84 -8.18 -20.33
C ILE A 297 -18.43 -9.49 -20.88
N GLY A 298 -19.75 -9.60 -20.97
CA GLY A 298 -20.45 -10.81 -21.41
C GLY A 298 -20.26 -11.13 -22.89
N ASN A 299 -20.03 -10.10 -23.70
CA ASN A 299 -19.84 -10.23 -25.14
C ASN A 299 -18.43 -10.72 -25.51
N LYS A 300 -18.20 -11.01 -26.79
CA LYS A 300 -16.85 -11.28 -27.31
C LYS A 300 -16.05 -9.98 -27.30
N TRP A 301 -14.81 -10.02 -26.83
CA TRP A 301 -13.99 -8.82 -26.72
C TRP A 301 -13.39 -8.45 -28.09
N ARG A 302 -13.20 -7.15 -28.34
CA ARG A 302 -12.54 -6.69 -29.58
C ARG A 302 -11.11 -7.21 -29.58
N ARG A 303 -10.63 -7.76 -30.69
CA ARG A 303 -9.20 -8.05 -30.90
C ARG A 303 -8.66 -7.00 -31.86
N ILE A 304 -7.55 -6.35 -31.50
CA ILE A 304 -6.91 -5.35 -32.34
C ILE A 304 -5.39 -5.42 -32.19
N GLU A 305 -4.70 -5.29 -33.31
CA GLU A 305 -3.24 -5.28 -33.33
C GLU A 305 -2.70 -3.98 -32.73
N MET A 306 -1.57 -4.03 -32.02
CA MET A 306 -0.95 -2.83 -31.45
C MET A 306 -0.62 -1.78 -32.52
N SER A 307 -0.09 -2.22 -33.67
CA SER A 307 0.19 -1.33 -34.81
C SER A 307 -1.07 -0.68 -35.38
N GLU A 308 -2.14 -1.44 -35.52
CA GLU A 308 -3.42 -0.98 -36.03
C GLU A 308 -4.04 0.08 -35.10
N ILE A 309 -4.08 -0.17 -33.79
CA ILE A 309 -4.70 0.79 -32.85
C ILE A 309 -3.91 2.10 -32.74
N ILE A 310 -2.58 2.04 -32.78
CA ILE A 310 -1.73 3.24 -32.81
C ILE A 310 -2.00 4.02 -34.10
N LYS A 311 -2.09 3.34 -35.24
CA LYS A 311 -2.37 3.96 -36.53
C LYS A 311 -3.76 4.59 -36.58
N GLU A 312 -4.79 3.91 -36.09
CA GLU A 312 -6.16 4.44 -36.01
C GLU A 312 -6.24 5.69 -35.12
N THR A 313 -5.60 5.65 -33.96
CA THR A 313 -5.77 6.67 -32.91
C THR A 313 -4.87 7.87 -33.10
N LEU A 314 -3.59 7.64 -33.44
CA LEU A 314 -2.57 8.68 -33.55
C LEU A 314 -2.28 9.09 -34.98
N ARG A 315 -2.82 8.37 -35.98
CA ARG A 315 -2.49 8.54 -37.41
C ARG A 315 -1.00 8.38 -37.68
N LEU A 316 -0.34 7.53 -36.89
CA LEU A 316 1.09 7.24 -36.95
C LEU A 316 1.28 5.80 -37.42
N ASP A 317 1.96 5.61 -38.56
CA ASP A 317 2.22 4.29 -39.13
C ASP A 317 3.56 3.74 -38.65
N ILE A 318 3.58 3.24 -37.41
CA ILE A 318 4.81 2.85 -36.70
C ILE A 318 5.68 1.81 -37.43
N GLU A 319 5.10 1.02 -38.34
CA GLU A 319 5.84 0.04 -39.13
C GLU A 319 6.79 0.72 -40.13
N GLU A 320 6.35 1.83 -40.72
CA GLU A 320 7.12 2.64 -41.68
C GLU A 320 8.05 3.66 -40.99
N GLU A 321 7.86 3.92 -39.70
CA GLU A 321 8.67 4.87 -38.95
C GLU A 321 10.07 4.35 -38.60
N THR A 322 11.03 5.27 -38.52
CA THR A 322 12.38 4.97 -38.01
C THR A 322 12.46 5.14 -36.50
N GLU A 323 13.47 4.55 -35.86
CA GLU A 323 13.72 4.73 -34.42
C GLU A 323 13.89 6.22 -34.06
N GLU A 324 14.60 6.99 -34.89
CA GLU A 324 14.78 8.43 -34.69
C GLU A 324 13.45 9.20 -34.78
N SER A 325 12.58 8.85 -35.74
CA SER A 325 11.25 9.45 -35.87
C SER A 325 10.37 9.18 -34.65
N LEU A 326 10.39 7.94 -34.11
CA LEU A 326 9.64 7.59 -32.91
C LEU A 326 10.19 8.27 -31.64
N LYS A 327 11.51 8.45 -31.53
CA LYS A 327 12.12 9.26 -30.46
C LYS A 327 11.64 10.71 -30.51
N ASN A 328 11.68 11.33 -31.69
CA ASN A 328 11.17 12.69 -31.89
C ASN A 328 9.68 12.78 -31.53
N TYR A 329 8.87 11.79 -31.92
CA TYR A 329 7.47 11.72 -31.53
C TYR A 329 7.29 11.72 -30.01
N CYS A 330 8.09 10.92 -29.28
CA CYS A 330 8.06 10.88 -27.82
C CYS A 330 8.41 12.23 -27.21
N GLU A 331 9.49 12.87 -27.68
CA GLU A 331 9.93 14.18 -27.20
C GLU A 331 8.87 15.28 -27.46
N GLU A 332 8.32 15.34 -28.67
CA GLU A 332 7.26 16.31 -29.03
C GLU A 332 5.99 16.13 -28.20
N ASN A 333 5.72 14.90 -27.75
CA ASN A 333 4.53 14.55 -26.98
C ASN A 333 4.76 14.49 -25.46
N ASN A 334 5.92 14.96 -24.98
CA ASN A 334 6.35 14.94 -23.58
C ASN A 334 6.26 13.55 -22.95
N ILE A 335 6.67 12.53 -23.68
CA ILE A 335 6.81 11.15 -23.18
C ILE A 335 8.25 10.99 -22.71
N GLU A 336 8.44 10.73 -21.41
CA GLU A 336 9.78 10.53 -20.84
C GLU A 336 10.38 9.20 -21.30
N LEU A 337 11.62 9.24 -21.77
CA LEU A 337 12.41 8.08 -22.15
C LEU A 337 13.58 7.90 -21.16
N VAL A 338 13.92 6.66 -20.87
CA VAL A 338 15.05 6.25 -20.04
C VAL A 338 16.39 6.42 -20.79
N GLY A 339 16.36 6.31 -22.11
CA GLY A 339 17.51 6.42 -23.01
C GLY A 339 18.09 5.07 -23.41
N GLY A 340 18.34 4.90 -24.71
CA GLY A 340 18.88 3.67 -25.29
C GLY A 340 17.82 2.69 -25.81
N GLU A 341 16.55 3.12 -25.85
CA GLU A 341 15.43 2.32 -26.30
C GLU A 341 15.54 1.96 -27.79
N ALA A 342 15.29 0.70 -28.09
CA ALA A 342 15.11 0.20 -29.45
C ALA A 342 13.72 0.56 -30.01
N LYS A 343 13.54 0.44 -31.33
CA LYS A 343 12.26 0.71 -32.02
C LYS A 343 11.04 0.08 -31.32
N GLY A 344 11.12 -1.21 -30.97
CA GLY A 344 10.01 -1.92 -30.30
C GLY A 344 9.65 -1.37 -28.92
N GLN A 345 10.66 -0.95 -28.14
CA GLN A 345 10.44 -0.33 -26.83
C GLN A 345 9.76 1.03 -26.97
N LEU A 346 10.17 1.85 -27.94
CA LEU A 346 9.51 3.13 -28.23
C LEU A 346 8.04 2.95 -28.64
N ILE A 347 7.76 1.96 -29.48
CA ILE A 347 6.39 1.62 -29.89
C ILE A 347 5.53 1.31 -28.66
N PHE A 348 6.04 0.45 -27.78
CA PHE A 348 5.34 0.07 -26.55
C PHE A 348 5.11 1.26 -25.62
N THR A 349 6.13 2.10 -25.41
CA THR A 349 6.00 3.33 -24.60
C THR A 349 4.97 4.29 -25.18
N ILE A 350 4.92 4.48 -26.51
CA ILE A 350 3.90 5.31 -27.16
C ILE A 350 2.50 4.74 -26.90
N PHE A 351 2.35 3.42 -27.05
CA PHE A 351 1.09 2.73 -26.79
C PHE A 351 0.62 2.92 -25.34
N GLU A 352 1.49 2.68 -24.36
CA GLU A 352 1.18 2.84 -22.94
C GLU A 352 0.71 4.26 -22.61
N HIS A 353 1.43 5.27 -23.09
CA HIS A 353 1.15 6.68 -22.76
C HIS A 353 -0.02 7.30 -23.53
N LYS A 354 -0.36 6.80 -24.71
CA LYS A 354 -1.33 7.48 -25.60
C LYS A 354 -2.59 6.68 -25.89
N ILE A 355 -2.58 5.36 -25.69
CA ILE A 355 -3.67 4.47 -26.10
C ILE A 355 -4.43 3.88 -24.92
N THR A 356 -3.71 3.39 -23.90
CA THR A 356 -4.28 2.55 -22.84
C THR A 356 -5.51 3.16 -22.15
N ASP A 357 -5.44 4.43 -21.74
CA ASP A 357 -6.55 5.15 -21.09
C ASP A 357 -7.85 5.21 -21.93
N ASN A 358 -7.76 5.07 -23.26
CA ASN A 358 -8.90 5.11 -24.17
C ASN A 358 -9.56 3.74 -24.37
N LEU A 359 -8.96 2.66 -23.87
CA LEU A 359 -9.46 1.28 -23.99
C LEU A 359 -10.56 0.99 -22.96
N ILE A 360 -11.71 1.65 -23.13
CA ILE A 360 -12.82 1.55 -22.17
C ILE A 360 -13.54 0.20 -22.27
N GLU A 361 -13.95 -0.20 -23.47
CA GLU A 361 -14.63 -1.49 -23.68
C GLU A 361 -13.63 -2.67 -23.63
N PRO A 362 -14.10 -3.89 -23.31
CA PRO A 362 -13.22 -5.05 -23.21
C PRO A 362 -12.51 -5.34 -24.52
N THR A 363 -11.19 -5.22 -24.50
CA THR A 363 -10.34 -5.25 -25.69
C THR A 363 -9.10 -6.10 -25.43
N TRP A 364 -8.83 -7.04 -26.33
CA TRP A 364 -7.54 -7.68 -26.49
C TRP A 364 -6.69 -6.86 -27.43
N VAL A 365 -5.59 -6.31 -26.91
CA VAL A 365 -4.52 -5.79 -27.75
C VAL A 365 -3.58 -6.95 -28.02
N ILE A 366 -3.28 -7.21 -29.30
CA ILE A 366 -2.52 -8.37 -29.75
C ILE A 366 -1.32 -7.93 -30.58
N ASP A 367 -0.37 -8.84 -30.74
CA ASP A 367 0.85 -8.71 -31.54
C ASP A 367 1.75 -7.59 -31.01
N TYR A 368 2.74 -7.95 -30.18
CA TYR A 368 3.64 -7.01 -29.52
C TYR A 368 5.02 -7.02 -30.20
N PRO A 369 5.80 -5.93 -30.09
CA PRO A 369 7.18 -5.93 -30.55
C PRO A 369 8.02 -7.00 -29.84
N LYS A 370 8.93 -7.64 -30.60
CA LYS A 370 9.79 -8.71 -30.08
C LYS A 370 10.68 -8.23 -28.93
N GLU A 371 11.17 -7.00 -29.00
CA GLU A 371 12.11 -6.40 -28.05
C GLU A 371 11.54 -6.21 -26.63
N VAL A 372 10.21 -6.22 -26.46
CA VAL A 372 9.54 -6.12 -25.15
C VAL A 372 8.94 -7.45 -24.69
N SER A 373 9.19 -8.54 -25.41
CA SER A 373 8.49 -9.82 -25.22
C SER A 373 9.46 -11.01 -25.26
N PRO A 374 10.42 -11.12 -24.32
CA PRO A 374 11.55 -12.06 -24.39
C PRO A 374 11.15 -13.53 -24.27
N LEU A 375 9.95 -13.84 -23.79
CA LEU A 375 9.45 -15.21 -23.58
C LEU A 375 8.38 -15.63 -24.61
N SER A 376 7.94 -14.68 -25.44
CA SER A 376 6.85 -14.90 -26.41
C SER A 376 7.39 -15.36 -27.76
N LYS A 377 6.68 -16.29 -28.39
CA LYS A 377 7.03 -16.85 -29.70
C LYS A 377 6.91 -15.80 -30.81
N ASP A 378 7.85 -15.84 -31.76
CA ASP A 378 7.79 -15.00 -32.96
C ASP A 378 6.46 -15.17 -33.70
N HIS A 379 5.95 -14.05 -34.22
CA HIS A 379 4.72 -14.06 -34.99
C HIS A 379 4.91 -14.83 -36.30
N ARG A 380 3.98 -15.75 -36.59
CA ARG A 380 4.06 -16.69 -37.72
C ARG A 380 4.20 -16.04 -39.10
N SER A 381 3.79 -14.78 -39.24
CA SER A 381 3.79 -14.05 -40.52
C SER A 381 4.27 -12.60 -40.47
N LYS A 382 4.69 -12.09 -39.30
CA LYS A 382 5.05 -10.67 -39.11
C LYS A 382 6.42 -10.57 -38.45
N PRO A 383 7.51 -10.44 -39.23
CA PRO A 383 8.86 -10.29 -38.68
C PRO A 383 8.95 -9.10 -37.73
N GLY A 384 9.64 -9.26 -36.60
CA GLY A 384 9.77 -8.22 -35.56
C GLY A 384 8.64 -8.18 -34.53
N TRP A 385 7.58 -8.97 -34.73
CA TRP A 385 6.44 -9.07 -33.81
C TRP A 385 6.35 -10.47 -33.17
N VAL A 386 5.65 -10.58 -32.05
CA VAL A 386 5.41 -11.84 -31.33
C VAL A 386 3.92 -12.10 -31.11
N GLU A 387 3.53 -13.36 -30.92
CA GLU A 387 2.15 -13.75 -30.56
C GLU A 387 1.89 -13.54 -29.06
N ARG A 388 1.82 -12.27 -28.64
CA ARG A 388 1.47 -11.82 -27.27
C ARG A 388 0.18 -11.02 -27.29
N PHE A 389 -0.53 -11.00 -26.17
CA PHE A 389 -1.71 -10.17 -25.96
C PHE A 389 -1.80 -9.68 -24.52
N GLU A 390 -2.40 -8.50 -24.35
CA GLU A 390 -2.86 -8.01 -23.05
C GLU A 390 -4.36 -7.71 -23.12
N GLY A 391 -5.06 -7.96 -22.01
CA GLY A 391 -6.47 -7.63 -21.85
C GLY A 391 -6.65 -6.26 -21.22
N TYR A 392 -7.47 -5.41 -21.84
CA TYR A 392 -7.80 -4.08 -21.33
C TYR A 392 -9.29 -3.90 -21.09
N ILE A 393 -9.65 -3.34 -19.93
CA ILE A 393 -11.02 -2.93 -19.61
C ILE A 393 -11.01 -1.64 -18.79
N GLY A 394 -11.77 -0.63 -19.19
CA GLY A 394 -11.85 0.66 -18.50
C GLY A 394 -10.49 1.39 -18.43
N GLY A 395 -9.68 1.24 -19.47
CA GLY A 395 -8.34 1.82 -19.58
C GLY A 395 -7.27 1.14 -18.73
N LYS A 396 -7.49 -0.12 -18.31
CA LYS A 396 -6.58 -0.84 -17.40
C LYS A 396 -6.26 -2.22 -17.91
N GLU A 397 -4.98 -2.57 -17.85
CA GLU A 397 -4.48 -3.91 -18.10
C GLU A 397 -4.93 -4.87 -16.97
N ILE A 398 -5.51 -6.00 -17.35
CA ILE A 398 -6.09 -6.99 -16.41
C ILE A 398 -5.39 -8.35 -16.46
N CYS A 399 -4.67 -8.66 -17.54
CA CYS A 399 -3.91 -9.89 -17.73
C CYS A 399 -2.99 -9.78 -18.94
N ASP A 400 -1.94 -10.59 -18.98
CA ASP A 400 -0.93 -10.66 -20.04
C ASP A 400 -0.63 -12.13 -20.36
N GLY A 401 -0.56 -12.49 -21.65
CA GLY A 401 -0.34 -13.86 -22.09
C GLY A 401 0.14 -13.97 -23.53
N TRP A 402 0.62 -15.15 -23.92
CA TRP A 402 1.25 -15.34 -25.23
C TRP A 402 1.30 -16.81 -25.67
N SER A 403 1.65 -17.02 -26.94
CA SER A 403 2.17 -18.30 -27.42
C SER A 403 3.61 -18.43 -26.93
N GLU A 404 3.94 -19.51 -26.24
CA GLU A 404 5.23 -19.68 -25.57
C GLU A 404 6.38 -19.94 -26.55
N LEU A 405 7.51 -19.29 -26.29
CA LEU A 405 8.76 -19.66 -26.94
C LEU A 405 9.18 -21.06 -26.49
N THR A 406 9.33 -21.93 -27.47
CA THR A 406 9.52 -23.38 -27.29
C THR A 406 10.83 -23.87 -27.91
N ASN A 407 11.59 -22.97 -28.55
CA ASN A 407 12.88 -23.24 -29.17
C ASN A 407 14.02 -22.91 -28.18
N PRO A 408 14.76 -23.89 -27.65
CA PRO A 408 15.82 -23.65 -26.66
C PRO A 408 16.97 -22.78 -27.18
N ILE A 409 17.30 -22.89 -28.48
CA ILE A 409 18.39 -22.11 -29.09
C ILE A 409 18.01 -20.62 -29.11
N GLU A 410 16.77 -20.33 -29.47
CA GLU A 410 16.26 -18.96 -29.48
C GLU A 410 16.07 -18.43 -28.05
N GLN A 411 15.56 -19.24 -27.13
CA GLN A 411 15.39 -18.85 -25.73
C GLN A 411 16.73 -18.45 -25.09
N ARG A 412 17.81 -19.20 -25.37
CA ARG A 412 19.16 -18.83 -24.93
C ARG A 412 19.57 -17.47 -25.49
N ALA A 413 19.39 -17.26 -26.79
CA ALA A 413 19.75 -15.98 -27.42
C ALA A 413 19.00 -14.81 -26.77
N ARG A 414 17.72 -14.97 -26.44
CA ARG A 414 16.91 -13.95 -25.75
C ARG A 414 17.39 -13.67 -24.34
N PHE A 415 17.71 -14.70 -23.54
CA PHE A 415 18.31 -14.49 -22.22
C PHE A 415 19.65 -13.73 -22.30
N GLU A 416 20.50 -14.07 -23.27
CA GLU A 416 21.77 -13.36 -23.45
C GLU A 416 21.58 -11.91 -23.91
N GLU A 417 20.57 -11.65 -24.75
CA GLU A 417 20.19 -10.30 -25.20
C GLU A 417 19.64 -9.47 -24.05
N ASP A 418 18.74 -10.02 -23.22
CA ASP A 418 18.20 -9.34 -22.04
C ASP A 418 19.31 -8.91 -21.07
N ILE A 419 20.27 -9.78 -20.80
CA ILE A 419 21.44 -9.45 -19.95
C ILE A 419 22.32 -8.36 -20.57
N LYS A 420 22.44 -8.31 -21.89
CA LYS A 420 23.21 -7.27 -22.61
C LYS A 420 22.48 -5.93 -22.62
N ALA A 421 21.15 -5.95 -22.80
CA ALA A 421 20.28 -4.78 -22.84
C ALA A 421 20.01 -4.19 -21.44
N ALA A 422 20.16 -4.99 -20.40
CA ALA A 422 19.98 -4.57 -19.02
C ALA A 422 20.86 -3.38 -18.62
N ARG A 423 20.33 -2.56 -17.70
CA ARG A 423 21.09 -1.48 -17.03
C ARG A 423 22.38 -2.04 -16.39
N LYS A 424 23.34 -1.16 -16.11
CA LYS A 424 24.68 -1.56 -15.60
C LYS A 424 24.65 -2.47 -14.36
N ASP A 425 23.60 -2.36 -13.54
CA ASP A 425 23.38 -3.14 -12.32
C ASP A 425 22.66 -4.48 -12.54
N ARG A 426 21.99 -4.65 -13.69
CA ARG A 426 21.32 -5.87 -14.17
C ARG A 426 20.32 -6.47 -13.18
N GLU A 427 19.80 -5.68 -12.25
CA GLU A 427 19.04 -6.20 -11.11
C GLU A 427 17.67 -6.76 -11.51
N GLU A 428 17.09 -6.27 -12.60
CA GLU A 428 15.76 -6.67 -13.11
C GLU A 428 15.82 -7.66 -14.28
N ALA A 429 17.02 -7.91 -14.83
CA ALA A 429 17.19 -8.73 -16.03
C ALA A 429 16.96 -10.21 -15.74
N GLN A 430 16.31 -10.91 -16.69
CA GLN A 430 16.27 -12.37 -16.66
C GLN A 430 17.68 -12.95 -16.66
N GLN A 431 17.86 -14.02 -15.89
CA GLN A 431 19.12 -14.75 -15.83
C GLN A 431 19.10 -15.89 -16.84
N VAL A 432 20.28 -16.29 -17.34
CA VAL A 432 20.40 -17.51 -18.15
C VAL A 432 20.21 -18.71 -17.23
N ASP A 433 19.02 -19.32 -17.30
CA ASP A 433 18.69 -20.54 -16.57
C ASP A 433 19.08 -21.78 -17.40
N GLU A 434 20.28 -22.31 -17.13
CA GLU A 434 20.81 -23.49 -17.83
C GLU A 434 19.95 -24.75 -17.63
N ASP A 435 19.35 -24.91 -16.44
CA ASP A 435 18.46 -26.05 -16.16
C ASP A 435 17.15 -25.94 -16.95
N PHE A 436 16.62 -24.73 -17.11
CA PHE A 436 15.44 -24.50 -17.94
C PHE A 436 15.73 -24.77 -19.43
N LEU A 437 16.86 -24.29 -19.92
CA LEU A 437 17.28 -24.54 -21.30
C LEU A 437 17.48 -26.03 -21.57
N GLU A 438 18.13 -26.76 -20.65
CA GLU A 438 18.24 -28.21 -20.73
C GLU A 438 16.85 -28.88 -20.75
N ALA A 439 15.92 -28.47 -19.89
CA ALA A 439 14.55 -28.99 -19.91
C ALA A 439 13.88 -28.78 -21.28
N MET A 440 14.02 -27.59 -21.88
CA MET A 440 13.48 -27.32 -23.22
C MET A 440 14.11 -28.19 -24.31
N GLU A 441 15.38 -28.58 -24.17
CA GLU A 441 16.08 -29.48 -25.10
C GLU A 441 15.53 -30.91 -25.08
N TYR A 442 14.92 -31.37 -23.97
CA TYR A 442 14.15 -32.63 -23.95
C TYR A 442 12.84 -32.56 -24.74
N GLY A 443 12.41 -31.36 -25.13
CA GLY A 443 11.26 -31.11 -25.97
C GLY A 443 10.12 -30.44 -25.22
N MET A 444 9.79 -29.22 -25.63
CA MET A 444 8.64 -28.48 -25.14
C MET A 444 7.57 -28.43 -26.24
N PRO A 445 6.33 -28.92 -26.00
CA PRO A 445 5.27 -28.85 -27.01
C PRO A 445 4.90 -27.39 -27.30
N PRO A 446 4.21 -27.10 -28.43
CA PRO A 446 3.52 -25.83 -28.58
C PRO A 446 2.68 -25.55 -27.32
N LEU A 447 2.78 -24.36 -26.77
CA LEU A 447 2.22 -24.04 -25.46
C LEU A 447 1.68 -22.62 -25.50
N GLY A 448 0.53 -22.39 -24.87
CA GLY A 448 0.03 -21.06 -24.58
C GLY A 448 -0.02 -20.85 -23.07
N GLY A 449 0.32 -19.65 -22.61
CA GLY A 449 0.33 -19.27 -21.20
C GLY A 449 -0.25 -17.88 -20.96
N ILE A 450 -0.62 -17.61 -19.70
CA ILE A 450 -1.09 -16.31 -19.24
C ILE A 450 -0.83 -16.14 -17.74
N GLY A 451 -0.54 -14.90 -17.34
CA GLY A 451 -0.55 -14.44 -15.97
C GLY A 451 -1.74 -13.51 -15.68
N ILE A 452 -2.42 -13.73 -14.55
CA ILE A 452 -3.53 -12.90 -14.07
C ILE A 452 -3.30 -12.52 -12.61
N GLY A 453 -3.09 -11.22 -12.37
CA GLY A 453 -2.95 -10.71 -11.00
C GLY A 453 -4.26 -10.80 -10.23
N ILE A 454 -4.38 -11.73 -9.28
CA ILE A 454 -5.59 -11.91 -8.47
C ILE A 454 -5.90 -10.66 -7.63
N ASP A 455 -4.88 -9.90 -7.24
CA ASP A 455 -5.05 -8.60 -6.59
C ASP A 455 -5.71 -7.57 -7.51
N ARG A 456 -5.21 -7.40 -8.74
CA ARG A 456 -5.83 -6.51 -9.75
C ARG A 456 -7.23 -6.99 -10.13
N LEU A 457 -7.43 -8.30 -10.26
CA LEU A 457 -8.74 -8.90 -10.51
C LEU A 457 -9.72 -8.59 -9.37
N SER A 458 -9.26 -8.68 -8.12
CA SER A 458 -10.08 -8.29 -6.96
C SER A 458 -10.47 -6.83 -7.03
N MET A 459 -9.50 -5.94 -7.30
CA MET A 459 -9.71 -4.49 -7.46
C MET A 459 -10.79 -4.20 -8.51
N PHE A 460 -10.72 -4.89 -9.63
CA PHE A 460 -11.67 -4.77 -10.74
C PHE A 460 -13.09 -5.18 -10.35
N PHE A 461 -13.25 -6.35 -9.70
CA PHE A 461 -14.55 -6.88 -9.28
C PHE A 461 -15.16 -6.18 -8.06
N THR A 462 -14.37 -5.39 -7.34
CA THR A 462 -14.82 -4.57 -6.21
C THR A 462 -14.85 -3.07 -6.51
N ASN A 463 -14.51 -2.65 -7.74
CA ASN A 463 -14.37 -1.25 -8.14
C ASN A 463 -13.51 -0.44 -7.15
N THR A 464 -12.34 -0.96 -6.79
CA THR A 464 -11.40 -0.33 -5.86
C THR A 464 -10.02 -0.18 -6.47
N TRP A 465 -9.57 1.06 -6.65
CA TRP A 465 -8.34 1.39 -7.40
C TRP A 465 -7.10 1.59 -6.50
N SER A 466 -7.05 0.84 -5.40
CA SER A 466 -5.84 0.68 -4.60
C SER A 466 -5.66 -0.78 -4.20
N ILE A 467 -4.50 -1.37 -4.49
CA ILE A 467 -4.16 -2.74 -4.11
C ILE A 467 -4.23 -2.96 -2.60
N LYS A 468 -4.00 -1.91 -1.81
CA LYS A 468 -4.11 -1.95 -0.34
C LYS A 468 -5.55 -2.14 0.15
N GLU A 469 -6.57 -1.91 -0.68
CA GLU A 469 -7.97 -2.16 -0.33
C GLU A 469 -8.40 -3.62 -0.53
N VAL A 470 -7.60 -4.42 -1.24
CA VAL A 470 -7.88 -5.84 -1.54
C VAL A 470 -6.85 -6.80 -0.95
N VAL A 471 -5.83 -6.27 -0.28
CA VAL A 471 -4.88 -7.03 0.56
C VAL A 471 -5.22 -6.80 2.03
N LEU A 472 -5.41 -7.89 2.78
CA LEU A 472 -5.81 -7.82 4.20
C LEU A 472 -4.80 -7.02 5.02
N PHE A 473 -3.52 -7.37 4.87
CA PHE A 473 -2.41 -6.76 5.59
C PHE A 473 -1.36 -6.28 4.57
N PRO A 474 -1.58 -5.12 3.93
CA PRO A 474 -0.64 -4.61 2.94
C PRO A 474 0.69 -4.25 3.60
N LEU A 475 1.78 -4.29 2.84
CA LEU A 475 3.08 -3.83 3.32
C LEU A 475 3.01 -2.32 3.60
N MET A 476 3.35 -1.95 4.83
CA MET A 476 3.36 -0.56 5.28
C MET A 476 4.77 -0.17 5.69
N ARG A 477 5.14 1.10 5.46
CA ARG A 477 6.37 1.66 6.05
C ARG A 477 6.29 1.52 7.57
N ARG A 478 7.40 1.25 8.24
CA ARG A 478 7.40 1.24 9.72
C ARG A 478 7.10 2.63 10.25
N THR A 479 6.41 2.71 11.38
CA THR A 479 6.32 3.96 12.15
C THR A 479 7.54 4.07 13.06
N GLY A 480 8.00 5.28 13.39
CA GLY A 480 9.25 5.51 14.14
C GLY A 480 9.39 4.75 15.47
N LYS A 481 8.29 4.26 16.06
CA LYS A 481 8.32 3.46 17.31
C LYS A 481 8.64 1.97 17.13
N GLU A 482 8.48 1.40 15.94
CA GLU A 482 8.69 -0.04 15.71
C GLU A 482 10.13 -0.38 15.30
N GLN A 483 10.89 0.60 14.80
CA GLN A 483 12.29 0.41 14.41
C GLN A 483 13.20 0.01 15.57
N GLU A 484 12.91 0.44 16.80
CA GLU A 484 13.74 0.15 17.98
C GLU A 484 13.58 -1.29 18.52
N SER A 485 12.44 -1.95 18.25
CA SER A 485 12.08 -3.22 18.92
C SER A 485 12.49 -4.50 18.17
N GLY A 486 12.85 -4.41 16.89
CA GLY A 486 13.04 -5.56 16.00
C GLY A 486 14.48 -5.97 15.70
N ALA A 487 15.50 -5.25 16.19
CA ALA A 487 16.89 -5.59 15.91
C ALA A 487 17.39 -6.74 16.81
N GLN A 488 17.05 -7.98 16.44
CA GLN A 488 17.81 -9.14 16.92
C GLN A 488 19.25 -9.03 16.43
N LYS A 489 20.18 -9.09 17.39
CA LYS A 489 21.63 -9.05 17.21
C LYS A 489 22.11 -10.15 16.27
N GLN A 490 22.17 -9.88 14.97
CA GLN A 490 23.10 -10.59 14.08
C GLN A 490 24.42 -9.81 14.06
N THR A 491 25.49 -10.55 14.33
CA THR A 491 26.88 -10.10 14.38
C THR A 491 27.24 -9.18 13.20
N PRO A 492 27.62 -7.91 13.44
CA PRO A 492 28.00 -7.03 12.36
C PRO A 492 29.34 -7.47 11.77
N LYS A 493 29.33 -7.87 10.50
CA LYS A 493 30.47 -7.61 9.62
C LYS A 493 30.66 -6.08 9.61
N THR A 494 31.89 -5.67 9.92
CA THR A 494 32.45 -4.32 9.92
C THR A 494 31.64 -3.27 9.17
N ALA A 495 30.76 -2.56 9.89
CA ALA A 495 30.21 -1.27 9.49
C ALA A 495 30.97 -0.16 10.23
N THR A 496 31.36 0.86 9.48
CA THR A 496 31.96 2.11 9.94
C THR A 496 31.12 2.72 11.07
N LYS A 497 31.75 3.03 12.21
CA LYS A 497 31.09 3.61 13.40
C LYS A 497 30.38 4.93 13.04
N LYS A 498 29.06 5.02 13.25
CA LYS A 498 28.32 6.30 13.34
C LYS A 498 28.77 7.03 14.61
N GLN A 499 29.15 8.31 14.49
CA GLN A 499 29.41 9.18 15.64
C GLN A 499 28.09 9.68 16.24
N PRO A 500 27.98 9.83 17.58
CA PRO A 500 26.80 10.42 18.21
C PRO A 500 26.65 11.92 17.88
N VAL A 501 25.40 12.36 17.70
CA VAL A 501 24.93 13.71 17.32
C VAL A 501 25.38 14.81 18.31
N GLY A 502 25.58 14.45 19.58
CA GLY A 502 26.09 15.34 20.64
C GLY A 502 25.02 16.12 21.41
N ILE A 503 23.75 16.07 20.98
CA ILE A 503 22.59 16.67 21.67
C ILE A 503 21.33 15.83 21.39
N THR A 504 20.44 15.69 22.37
CA THR A 504 19.11 15.07 22.22
C THR A 504 18.07 16.09 21.74
N ARG A 505 16.94 15.66 21.15
CA ARG A 505 15.88 16.61 20.77
C ARG A 505 15.27 17.35 21.95
N GLU A 506 15.14 16.74 23.13
CA GLU A 506 14.68 17.45 24.33
C GLU A 506 15.64 18.60 24.70
N GLU A 507 16.95 18.36 24.66
CA GLU A 507 17.98 19.39 24.91
C GLU A 507 17.97 20.46 23.83
N ALA A 508 17.82 20.09 22.55
CA ALA A 508 17.69 21.03 21.44
C ALA A 508 16.44 21.91 21.59
N HIS A 509 15.30 21.34 21.99
CA HIS A 509 14.08 22.11 22.23
C HIS A 509 14.24 23.07 23.42
N LEU A 510 14.88 22.63 24.51
CA LEU A 510 15.20 23.51 25.65
C LEU A 510 16.13 24.66 25.24
N LEU A 511 17.14 24.39 24.41
CA LEU A 511 18.02 25.42 23.87
C LEU A 511 17.28 26.42 22.98
N LEU A 512 16.37 25.95 22.12
CA LEU A 512 15.52 26.82 21.29
C LEU A 512 14.71 27.79 22.14
N ILE A 513 14.01 27.29 23.16
CA ILE A 513 13.15 28.14 24.02
C ILE A 513 13.96 29.01 25.00
N GLU A 514 15.23 28.69 25.24
CA GLU A 514 16.17 29.56 25.97
C GLU A 514 16.57 30.76 25.09
N MET A 515 16.88 30.51 23.81
CA MET A 515 17.41 31.51 22.88
C MET A 515 16.32 32.39 22.25
N VAL A 516 15.10 31.86 22.11
CA VAL A 516 13.99 32.51 21.40
C VAL A 516 12.83 32.76 22.35
N GLN A 517 12.42 34.02 22.50
CA GLN A 517 11.22 34.41 23.25
C GLN A 517 10.00 34.58 22.34
N ASN A 518 10.21 34.82 21.04
CA ASN A 518 9.15 34.96 20.06
C ASN A 518 8.47 33.60 19.76
N LYS A 519 7.22 33.45 20.22
CA LYS A 519 6.42 32.23 20.02
C LYS A 519 6.22 31.85 18.55
N ASN A 520 6.21 32.81 17.62
CA ASN A 520 6.07 32.48 16.20
C ASN A 520 7.37 31.89 15.64
N LEU A 521 8.53 32.33 16.13
CA LEU A 521 9.82 31.78 15.73
C LEU A 521 10.04 30.38 16.32
N ILE A 522 9.56 30.13 17.55
CA ILE A 522 9.53 28.76 18.12
C ILE A 522 8.66 27.84 17.25
N LYS A 523 7.46 28.30 16.86
CA LYS A 523 6.57 27.52 15.98
C LYS A 523 7.16 27.29 14.59
N HIS A 524 7.89 28.26 14.07
CA HIS A 524 8.65 28.13 12.82
C HIS A 524 9.68 27.00 12.92
N GLY A 525 10.51 27.00 13.97
CA GLY A 525 11.45 25.91 14.24
C GLY A 525 10.77 24.54 14.35
N LEU A 526 9.61 24.45 15.02
CA LEU A 526 8.82 23.21 15.09
C LEU A 526 8.27 22.77 13.71
N ALA A 527 7.84 23.72 12.88
CA ALA A 527 7.36 23.43 11.53
C ALA A 527 8.50 22.89 10.64
N VAL A 528 9.66 23.53 10.67
CA VAL A 528 10.84 23.08 9.91
C VAL A 528 11.38 21.76 10.47
N GLU A 529 11.38 21.54 11.79
CA GLU A 529 11.68 20.23 12.41
C GLU A 529 10.80 19.13 11.79
N ALA A 530 9.49 19.34 11.70
CA ALA A 530 8.57 18.35 11.15
C ALA A 530 8.85 18.04 9.67
N ILE A 531 9.11 19.07 8.85
CA ILE A 531 9.43 18.90 7.43
C ILE A 531 10.76 18.16 7.28
N MET A 532 11.78 18.54 8.05
CA MET A 532 13.10 17.90 8.00
C MET A 532 13.06 16.43 8.41
N ARG A 533 12.29 16.07 9.44
CA ARG A 533 12.05 14.67 9.81
C ARG A 533 11.37 13.90 8.68
N ALA A 534 10.37 14.49 8.04
CA ALA A 534 9.69 13.87 6.91
C ALA A 534 10.61 13.68 5.69
N LEU A 535 11.50 14.65 5.41
CA LEU A 535 12.51 14.54 4.37
C LEU A 535 13.56 13.48 4.71
N ALA A 536 14.03 13.39 5.95
CA ALA A 536 14.95 12.35 6.40
C ALA A 536 14.34 10.95 6.19
N GLY A 537 13.06 10.77 6.55
CA GLY A 537 12.31 9.55 6.28
C GLY A 537 12.12 9.25 4.79
N LYS A 538 12.04 10.27 3.92
CA LYS A 538 12.02 10.09 2.46
C LYS A 538 13.36 9.61 1.91
N PHE A 539 14.47 10.14 2.42
CA PHE A 539 15.82 9.84 1.95
C PHE A 539 16.52 8.69 2.68
N GLY A 540 15.91 8.12 3.72
CA GLY A 540 16.52 7.05 4.52
C GLY A 540 17.64 7.55 5.45
N GLU A 541 17.57 8.82 5.83
CA GLU A 541 18.55 9.52 6.66
C GLU A 541 18.12 9.55 8.14
N ASP A 542 18.99 10.06 9.01
CA ASP A 542 18.73 10.10 10.45
C ASP A 542 17.70 11.20 10.80
N GLU A 543 16.46 10.78 11.12
CA GLU A 543 15.36 11.69 11.46
C GLU A 543 15.67 12.59 12.67
N GLU A 544 16.47 12.11 13.63
CA GLU A 544 16.80 12.90 14.82
C GLU A 544 17.83 13.98 14.48
N GLU A 545 18.86 13.63 13.71
CA GLU A 545 19.86 14.58 13.21
C GLU A 545 19.21 15.69 12.37
N TRP A 546 18.35 15.32 11.42
CA TRP A 546 17.66 16.26 10.54
C TRP A 546 16.63 17.09 11.29
N GLY A 547 15.92 16.48 12.23
CA GLY A 547 14.98 17.15 13.11
C GLY A 547 15.67 18.21 13.97
N ILE A 548 16.84 17.93 14.56
CA ILE A 548 17.62 18.89 15.35
C ILE A 548 18.08 20.07 14.48
N VAL A 549 18.56 19.81 13.26
CA VAL A 549 18.91 20.88 12.31
C VAL A 549 17.69 21.75 12.01
N GLY A 550 16.55 21.15 11.67
CA GLY A 550 15.31 21.88 11.41
C GLY A 550 14.80 22.66 12.61
N LEU A 551 14.96 22.13 13.83
CA LEU A 551 14.51 22.78 15.06
C LEU A 551 15.36 24.00 15.42
N LEU A 552 16.67 23.92 15.18
CA LEU A 552 17.65 24.91 15.65
C LEU A 552 18.17 25.86 14.57
N HIS A 553 17.83 25.64 13.29
CA HIS A 553 18.38 26.45 12.18
C HIS A 553 18.27 27.95 12.47
N ASP A 554 17.09 28.41 12.92
CA ASP A 554 16.77 29.81 13.19
C ASP A 554 16.87 30.22 14.67
N ALA A 555 17.46 29.38 15.53
CA ALA A 555 17.43 29.60 16.98
C ALA A 555 18.15 30.89 17.43
N ASP A 556 19.05 31.45 16.62
CA ASP A 556 19.72 32.72 16.91
C ASP A 556 19.09 33.95 16.22
N TYR A 557 18.05 33.77 15.40
CA TYR A 557 17.48 34.85 14.59
C TYR A 557 17.03 36.05 15.44
N GLU A 558 16.42 35.81 16.61
CA GLU A 558 15.95 36.88 17.52
C GLU A 558 17.11 37.69 18.12
N VAL A 559 18.24 37.06 18.42
CA VAL A 559 19.40 37.74 19.02
C VAL A 559 20.32 38.39 17.98
N THR A 560 20.20 37.99 16.71
CA THR A 560 20.94 38.55 15.58
C THR A 560 20.14 39.55 14.75
N ASP A 561 18.94 39.96 15.19
CA ASP A 561 18.03 40.85 14.45
C ASP A 561 18.69 42.17 13.96
N LYS A 562 19.61 42.71 14.77
CA LYS A 562 20.36 43.95 14.51
C LYS A 562 21.68 43.74 13.77
N ASP A 563 22.12 42.50 13.60
CA ASP A 563 23.36 42.15 12.89
C ASP A 563 23.17 40.82 12.12
N PRO A 564 22.40 40.81 11.01
CA PRO A 564 22.04 39.60 10.27
C PRO A 564 23.25 38.80 9.78
N LYS A 565 24.42 39.43 9.64
CA LYS A 565 25.69 38.78 9.27
C LYS A 565 26.19 37.78 10.32
N LYS A 566 25.62 37.79 11.52
CA LYS A 566 25.93 36.84 12.61
C LYS A 566 24.90 35.72 12.74
N HIS A 567 23.81 35.80 12.00
CA HIS A 567 22.80 34.74 11.99
C HIS A 567 23.44 33.41 11.59
N THR A 568 22.98 32.33 12.20
CA THR A 568 23.55 30.97 12.16
C THR A 568 24.85 30.79 12.95
N LEU A 569 25.65 31.84 13.17
CA LEU A 569 26.95 31.74 13.84
C LEU A 569 26.82 31.68 15.35
N VAL A 570 25.86 32.39 15.94
CA VAL A 570 25.67 32.45 17.40
C VAL A 570 25.15 31.11 17.93
N ILE A 571 24.19 30.50 17.24
CA ILE A 571 23.75 29.14 17.56
C ILE A 571 24.89 28.13 17.33
N SER A 572 25.68 28.29 16.26
CA SER A 572 26.83 27.43 15.98
C SER A 572 27.86 27.43 17.11
N GLU A 573 28.19 28.59 17.69
CA GLU A 573 29.12 28.70 18.82
C GLU A 573 28.59 27.97 20.05
N LYS A 574 27.32 28.19 20.42
CA LYS A 574 26.69 27.48 21.54
C LYS A 574 26.66 25.96 21.33
N LEU A 575 26.38 25.51 20.11
CA LEU A 575 26.37 24.08 19.76
C LEU A 575 27.78 23.46 19.86
N ARG A 576 28.84 24.21 19.50
CA ARG A 576 30.22 23.76 19.71
C ARG A 576 30.58 23.62 21.19
N GLU A 577 30.14 24.56 22.02
CA GLU A 577 30.42 24.54 23.46
C GLU A 577 29.84 23.30 24.16
N ILE A 578 28.69 22.81 23.71
CA ILE A 578 28.04 21.61 24.25
C ILE A 578 28.42 20.31 23.49
N GLY A 579 29.35 20.39 22.52
CA GLY A 579 29.92 19.23 21.86
C GLY A 579 29.09 18.62 20.72
N VAL A 580 28.21 19.40 20.09
CA VAL A 580 27.45 18.97 18.91
C VAL A 580 28.38 18.81 17.70
N SER A 581 28.09 17.82 16.85
CA SER A 581 28.94 17.53 15.68
C SER A 581 29.00 18.70 14.68
N GLU A 582 30.17 18.93 14.05
CA GLU A 582 30.32 19.94 13.00
C GLU A 582 29.41 19.67 11.79
N LYS A 583 28.97 18.43 11.57
CA LYS A 583 27.99 18.10 10.52
C LYS A 583 26.68 18.87 10.71
N ILE A 584 26.14 18.89 11.93
CA ILE A 584 24.89 19.58 12.27
C ILE A 584 25.09 21.09 12.24
N ILE A 585 26.20 21.56 12.77
CA ILE A 585 26.55 22.99 12.76
C ILE A 585 26.66 23.50 11.32
N ASN A 586 27.36 22.76 10.45
CA ASN A 586 27.51 23.09 9.02
C ASN A 586 26.17 23.04 8.26
N ALA A 587 25.25 22.16 8.68
CA ALA A 587 23.90 22.09 8.15
C ALA A 587 23.03 23.26 8.58
N ILE A 588 23.12 23.68 9.85
CA ILE A 588 22.47 24.90 10.31
C ILE A 588 23.02 26.09 9.54
N GLN A 589 24.33 26.25 9.36
CA GLN A 589 24.88 27.37 8.60
C GLN A 589 24.44 27.43 7.13
N ALA A 590 24.10 26.28 6.54
CA ALA A 590 23.71 26.15 5.14
C ALA A 590 22.36 26.79 4.79
N HIS A 591 21.51 27.14 5.76
CA HIS A 591 20.28 27.87 5.48
C HIS A 591 20.55 29.35 5.13
N SER A 592 21.71 29.90 5.50
CA SER A 592 22.09 31.28 5.20
C SER A 592 23.00 31.36 3.97
N ASP A 593 22.51 31.99 2.90
CA ASP A 593 23.29 32.26 1.68
C ASP A 593 24.51 33.17 1.94
N GLU A 594 24.48 33.99 2.99
CA GLU A 594 25.61 34.87 3.35
C GLU A 594 26.75 34.10 4.02
N ILE A 595 26.42 33.10 4.85
CA ILE A 595 27.40 32.31 5.61
C ILE A 595 27.92 31.14 4.80
N LYS A 596 27.02 30.43 4.11
CA LYS A 596 27.35 29.23 3.35
C LYS A 596 26.57 29.21 2.03
N PRO A 597 27.11 29.86 0.98
CA PRO A 597 26.45 29.93 -0.32
C PRO A 597 26.43 28.59 -1.08
N ASN A 598 27.32 27.65 -0.73
CA ASN A 598 27.42 26.35 -1.39
C ASN A 598 26.97 25.23 -0.43
N ARG A 599 25.97 24.46 -0.86
CA ARG A 599 25.39 23.33 -0.12
C ARG A 599 25.89 22.02 -0.72
N GLU A 600 26.64 21.25 0.06
CA GLU A 600 27.42 20.11 -0.45
C GLU A 600 26.66 18.78 -0.32
N ASN A 601 25.92 18.62 0.78
CA ASN A 601 25.24 17.38 1.12
C ASN A 601 23.71 17.56 1.18
N LEU A 602 23.02 16.42 1.25
CA LEU A 602 21.57 16.37 1.17
C LEU A 602 20.87 17.08 2.35
N LEU A 603 21.44 16.98 3.56
CA LEU A 603 20.91 17.62 4.77
C LEU A 603 20.91 19.16 4.65
N GLU A 604 22.00 19.72 4.12
CA GLU A 604 22.15 21.16 3.86
C GLU A 604 21.14 21.69 2.83
N LYS A 605 20.94 20.91 1.76
CA LYS A 605 19.97 21.23 0.71
C LYS A 605 18.52 21.14 1.21
N ALA A 606 18.26 20.16 2.08
CA ALA A 606 16.95 19.92 2.65
C ALA A 606 16.48 21.06 3.57
N VAL A 607 17.34 21.50 4.50
CA VAL A 607 16.96 22.58 5.43
C VAL A 607 16.72 23.90 4.70
N TYR A 608 17.53 24.19 3.67
CA TYR A 608 17.40 25.38 2.84
C TYR A 608 16.05 25.45 2.10
N ALA A 609 15.60 24.33 1.52
CA ALA A 609 14.30 24.28 0.84
C ALA A 609 13.11 24.23 1.82
N ALA A 610 13.28 23.56 2.96
CA ALA A 610 12.23 23.34 3.95
C ALA A 610 11.85 24.62 4.71
N ASP A 611 12.83 25.47 5.02
CA ASP A 611 12.64 26.73 5.75
C ASP A 611 11.54 27.60 5.11
N GLU A 612 11.76 28.05 3.88
CA GLU A 612 10.83 28.97 3.19
C GLU A 612 9.47 28.34 2.88
N LEU A 613 9.44 27.02 2.64
CA LEU A 613 8.19 26.30 2.38
C LEU A 613 7.28 26.28 3.63
N SER A 614 7.87 26.11 4.82
CA SER A 614 7.12 26.13 6.08
C SER A 614 6.37 27.45 6.29
N GLY A 615 7.02 28.58 5.95
CA GLY A 615 6.44 29.92 6.00
C GLY A 615 5.30 30.11 5.00
N LEU A 616 5.44 29.56 3.79
CA LEU A 616 4.39 29.60 2.78
C LEU A 616 3.14 28.81 3.22
N ILE A 617 3.31 27.57 3.69
CA ILE A 617 2.19 26.73 4.16
C ILE A 617 1.47 27.39 5.33
N THR A 618 2.24 27.94 6.29
CA THR A 618 1.70 28.69 7.43
C THR A 618 0.88 29.90 6.98
N ALA A 619 1.37 30.69 6.02
CA ALA A 619 0.63 31.82 5.49
C ALA A 619 -0.68 31.39 4.80
N VAL A 620 -0.68 30.26 4.08
CA VAL A 620 -1.88 29.70 3.46
C VAL A 620 -2.90 29.28 4.52
N ALA A 621 -2.46 28.68 5.63
CA ALA A 621 -3.35 28.34 6.76
C ALA A 621 -3.99 29.60 7.37
N LEU A 622 -3.21 30.65 7.61
CA LEU A 622 -3.67 31.88 8.27
C LEU A 622 -4.73 32.67 7.49
N VAL A 623 -4.81 32.49 6.18
CA VAL A 623 -5.85 33.11 5.34
C VAL A 623 -7.08 32.22 5.14
N ARG A 624 -7.12 31.01 5.73
CA ARG A 624 -8.33 30.19 5.79
C ARG A 624 -9.32 30.76 6.82
N PRO A 625 -10.64 30.66 6.61
CA PRO A 625 -11.64 31.17 7.54
C PRO A 625 -11.50 30.64 8.97
N ASP A 626 -11.13 29.37 9.11
CA ASP A 626 -10.91 28.66 10.37
C ASP A 626 -9.46 28.75 10.87
N LYS A 627 -8.56 29.33 10.06
CA LYS A 627 -7.11 29.44 10.31
C LYS A 627 -6.45 28.11 10.62
N LYS A 628 -6.95 27.02 10.01
CA LYS A 628 -6.47 25.67 10.26
C LYS A 628 -5.65 25.06 9.14
N LEU A 629 -4.56 24.37 9.47
CA LEU A 629 -3.77 23.52 8.59
C LEU A 629 -4.59 22.36 8.05
N SER A 630 -5.58 21.86 8.80
CA SER A 630 -6.50 20.83 8.31
C SER A 630 -7.37 21.28 7.13
N ALA A 631 -7.50 22.59 6.91
CA ALA A 631 -8.22 23.18 5.77
C ALA A 631 -7.30 23.57 4.61
N VAL A 632 -5.98 23.35 4.74
CA VAL A 632 -4.99 23.59 3.69
C VAL A 632 -4.82 22.31 2.88
N THR A 633 -4.92 22.44 1.56
CA THR A 633 -4.61 21.36 0.60
C THR A 633 -3.40 21.73 -0.25
N VAL A 634 -2.81 20.75 -0.93
CA VAL A 634 -1.69 20.95 -1.87
C VAL A 634 -2.06 21.97 -2.94
N ASP A 635 -3.20 21.79 -3.62
CA ASP A 635 -3.73 22.75 -4.61
C ASP A 635 -3.82 24.17 -4.07
N SER A 636 -4.18 24.27 -2.80
CA SER A 636 -4.38 25.52 -2.08
C SER A 636 -3.07 26.28 -1.89
N VAL A 637 -1.97 25.55 -1.63
CA VAL A 637 -0.61 26.08 -1.55
C VAL A 637 -0.09 26.37 -2.96
N MET A 638 -0.25 25.44 -3.90
CA MET A 638 0.20 25.60 -5.29
C MET A 638 -0.46 26.78 -6.00
N LYS A 639 -1.75 27.07 -5.75
CA LYS A 639 -2.43 28.27 -6.26
C LYS A 639 -1.84 29.58 -5.72
N LYS A 640 -1.25 29.57 -4.52
CA LYS A 640 -0.61 30.74 -3.89
C LYS A 640 0.87 30.85 -4.20
N PHE A 641 1.50 29.74 -4.58
CA PHE A 641 2.91 29.65 -4.91
C PHE A 641 3.40 30.71 -5.93
N PRO A 642 2.77 30.89 -7.12
CA PRO A 642 3.25 31.86 -8.12
C PRO A 642 3.05 33.32 -7.70
N ASN A 643 2.21 33.60 -6.70
CA ASN A 643 1.97 34.96 -6.23
C ASN A 643 3.07 35.39 -5.24
N LYS A 644 4.16 35.98 -5.75
CA LYS A 644 5.28 36.49 -4.94
C LYS A 644 4.89 37.59 -3.93
N SER A 645 3.72 38.24 -4.08
CA SER A 645 3.23 39.23 -3.09
C SER A 645 2.60 38.58 -1.86
N PHE A 646 2.10 37.35 -2.00
CA PHE A 646 1.55 36.57 -0.90
C PHE A 646 2.70 35.87 -0.16
N ALA A 647 2.76 35.96 1.17
CA ALA A 647 3.90 35.45 1.94
C ALA A 647 5.25 35.93 1.36
N LYS A 648 5.42 37.25 1.28
CA LYS A 648 6.59 37.91 0.65
C LYS A 648 7.94 37.46 1.25
N GLY A 649 7.94 37.05 2.52
CA GLY A 649 9.12 36.49 3.19
C GLY A 649 9.56 35.15 2.60
N ALA A 650 8.62 34.33 2.12
CA ALA A 650 8.92 33.00 1.59
C ALA A 650 9.58 33.05 0.20
N LYS A 651 10.88 32.84 0.09
CA LYS A 651 11.57 32.90 -1.20
C LYS A 651 11.25 31.68 -2.07
N ARG A 652 10.51 31.90 -3.17
CA ARG A 652 10.09 30.81 -4.07
C ARG A 652 11.24 30.09 -4.74
N GLU A 653 12.27 30.85 -5.11
CA GLU A 653 13.50 30.33 -5.73
C GLU A 653 14.23 29.34 -4.80
N GLN A 654 14.14 29.53 -3.48
CA GLN A 654 14.69 28.57 -2.51
C GLN A 654 13.83 27.31 -2.41
N ILE A 655 12.50 27.45 -2.40
CA ILE A 655 11.59 26.29 -2.39
C ILE A 655 11.76 25.45 -3.67
N GLU A 656 11.91 26.10 -4.83
CA GLU A 656 12.12 25.45 -6.14
C GLU A 656 13.43 24.66 -6.23
N THR A 657 14.39 24.87 -5.32
CA THR A 657 15.59 24.03 -5.25
C THR A 657 15.26 22.57 -4.94
N CYS A 658 14.09 22.25 -4.37
CA CYS A 658 13.67 20.88 -4.14
C CYS A 658 13.70 20.00 -5.41
N GLU A 659 13.38 20.56 -6.57
CA GLU A 659 13.36 19.78 -7.82
C GLU A 659 14.77 19.46 -8.29
N LYS A 660 15.66 20.46 -8.27
CA LYS A 660 17.03 20.33 -8.81
C LYS A 660 18.02 19.71 -7.81
N GLU A 661 17.89 20.05 -6.53
CA GLU A 661 18.86 19.70 -5.50
C GLU A 661 18.44 18.48 -4.67
N LEU A 662 17.12 18.27 -4.51
CA LEU A 662 16.56 17.14 -3.76
C LEU A 662 15.92 16.08 -4.67
N GLY A 663 15.71 16.35 -5.95
CA GLY A 663 15.04 15.44 -6.88
C GLY A 663 13.57 15.18 -6.51
N ILE A 664 12.90 16.17 -5.91
CA ILE A 664 11.50 16.07 -5.49
C ILE A 664 10.67 17.05 -6.32
N PRO A 665 9.67 16.59 -7.09
CA PRO A 665 8.72 17.49 -7.74
C PRO A 665 8.12 18.49 -6.75
N LEU A 666 7.95 19.75 -7.13
CA LEU A 666 7.49 20.80 -6.21
C LEU A 666 6.16 20.45 -5.53
N THR A 667 5.24 19.83 -6.26
CA THR A 667 3.95 19.37 -5.74
C THR A 667 4.10 18.31 -4.65
N ASP A 668 5.04 17.38 -4.82
CA ASP A 668 5.32 16.31 -3.87
C ASP A 668 6.04 16.84 -2.65
N PHE A 669 6.92 17.84 -2.83
CA PHE A 669 7.58 18.51 -1.73
C PHE A 669 6.57 19.29 -0.87
N VAL A 670 5.64 20.01 -1.50
CA VAL A 670 4.51 20.69 -0.82
C VAL A 670 3.62 19.68 -0.11
N ALA A 671 3.30 18.55 -0.74
CA ALA A 671 2.48 17.50 -0.12
C ALA A 671 3.15 16.91 1.13
N LEU A 672 4.44 16.57 1.02
CA LEU A 672 5.23 16.03 2.13
C LEU A 672 5.30 17.02 3.30
N ALA A 673 5.63 18.28 3.02
CA ALA A 673 5.74 19.32 4.04
C ALA A 673 4.38 19.62 4.70
N LEU A 674 3.30 19.63 3.92
CA LEU A 674 1.95 19.87 4.42
C LEU A 674 1.49 18.76 5.37
N VAL A 675 1.70 17.49 4.99
CA VAL A 675 1.36 16.35 5.85
C VAL A 675 2.18 16.39 7.15
N ALA A 676 3.47 16.70 7.05
CA ALA A 676 4.35 16.83 8.22
C ALA A 676 3.86 17.91 9.19
N MET A 677 3.57 19.11 8.69
CA MET A 677 3.05 20.22 9.51
C MET A 677 1.65 19.93 10.07
N GLN A 678 0.77 19.24 9.32
CA GLN A 678 -0.55 18.82 9.81
C GLN A 678 -0.43 17.84 10.98
N GLY A 679 0.59 16.99 11.00
CA GLY A 679 0.88 16.07 12.10
C GLY A 679 1.14 16.76 13.44
N ILE A 680 1.64 18.01 13.41
CA ILE A 680 1.95 18.82 14.60
C ILE A 680 1.08 20.08 14.71
N SER A 681 -0.08 20.13 14.04
CA SER A 681 -0.88 21.36 13.93
C SER A 681 -1.27 21.95 15.29
N ASN A 682 -1.56 21.09 16.28
CA ASN A 682 -1.85 21.49 17.66
C ASN A 682 -0.70 22.27 18.31
N GLU A 683 0.55 21.89 18.04
CA GLU A 683 1.76 22.56 18.57
C GLU A 683 2.02 23.89 17.85
N LEU A 684 1.73 23.93 16.54
CA LEU A 684 1.79 25.16 15.74
C LEU A 684 0.65 26.13 16.08
N GLY A 685 -0.41 25.67 16.76
CA GLY A 685 -1.61 26.47 17.02
C GLY A 685 -2.30 26.89 15.72
N LEU A 686 -2.21 26.02 14.71
CA LEU A 686 -2.82 26.10 13.39
C LEU A 686 -3.58 24.81 13.12
#